data_AF-A0A9K3D0V9-F1
#
_entry.id   AF-A0A9K3D0V9-F1
#
_cell.length_a   1.000
_cell.length_b   1.000
_cell.length_c   1.000
_cell.angle_alpha   90.00
_cell.angle_beta   90.00
_cell.angle_gamma   90.00
#
_symmetry.space_group_name_H-M   'P 1'
#
loop_
_entity.id
_entity.type
_entity.pdbx_description
1 polymer ?
#
loop_
_entity_poly.entity_id
_entity_poly.type
_entity_poly.pdbx_seq_one_letter_code
_entity_poly.pdbx_strand_id
1 'polypeptide(L)'
;SWQHWSTVKPDYEYPEDKDPSFGSILVPTVDNTCIAQMLTWLVQKSNMDVLLIGESGSGKTVDILQFLQNQDSDRVVPRVVNFSSATTPSLFQDNIMEFVEKRMGSTYGPVAGKAGYVFIDDINMPKINEWGDTPTLEIVRQLVEERGFYSLDRPGDFLNIADISFVAAMPQPGGGRNDISDRLKSHFVVMNVTLPAAESLDHIFTTIVCGHYRESRGYDKAVVNCAQKLVGLTRTLWSATKTKMLPTPMKLHYIFNLRDLSRISQGLISSEADVVTTPKVLSQLWAHECSRVLPDKFINYEDINWFKAEMKKQAGALLGPDIEAAVAQEGVYMCNFMRDPEENEDPDVEIEIPKVYEPVEDLMELKERLGMYQGKYNDMNRRAPMDLVLFKDCVEHIVRVVRILSTPRGHALLVGVGGSGKQSVTQLATFICGYKLFRITITRTYNINNLDDDLKLLYRLAGVDGKPVTFLFTDSDVKQEVFLERLNNILTSGEVPALFAKDEVECIINDVRDPFKKEMPKCPDTNSALWEFFIDRVKSNLHVVLCFSPVGEKFRDRARKFPGLISGCTTDWFQPWPLEALTEVAGRFLGDKFKMEATEEVKQALVQHVAYVHHDMEKVTQDYFQRYRRQTYVTPKSYLSFLAGFQTLYAQKLTELEVSAHRLNSGLNKLNTAATDVAAMQVELTVKKKDLVVAQKEAAEMLVEITASTAEAEKKKAAVQKVKDALQVEADIIAKQKAEAEAGLALALPALEAAENALNAIKPADISTLKKLAKPPHLIMRIMDGVCILRNLPIDTMSQAPDFDEARKIIHPSWGLSLKMMSDMQFLNKLLSFERDAITNETCELLLPYLEMDDFNVEAAKKSSGNVAGILQWVMAMELYHRIALEVEPKRAQVRDAQTKYKIAMDQLATAQAELDEKQAALNKLQTKYDACMAEKQRLQNDAEVTQRRLGSAQALISGLSGERERWGVQSKELADRVRRLVGDVALAAGFLSYAGPFNQEYRQKLLTNIWVPSLKKRGVPFSESLAANVTAFLVTEATVGEWRLQGLPTDDLSTQNGIIVTTAPRYPLLVDPQGQGGVWIKNKEEQNDLKVTTLNNKRFRAHLEDALNLGYPLLIE
;
A
#
# COMPACT_ATOMS: atom_id res chain seq x y z
N SER A 1 -89.48 -21.85 -9.27
CA SER A 1 -89.56 -20.39 -9.50
C SER A 1 -88.17 -19.89 -9.87
N TRP A 2 -88.08 -18.84 -10.69
CA TRP A 2 -86.79 -18.19 -10.96
C TRP A 2 -86.43 -17.30 -9.76
N GLN A 3 -85.25 -17.52 -9.17
CA GLN A 3 -84.70 -16.71 -8.08
C GLN A 3 -83.53 -15.89 -8.61
N HIS A 4 -83.35 -14.68 -8.09
CA HIS A 4 -82.23 -13.84 -8.48
C HIS A 4 -80.96 -14.31 -7.77
N TRP A 5 -79.82 -14.37 -8.46
CA TRP A 5 -78.57 -14.89 -7.87
C TRP A 5 -78.08 -14.10 -6.64
N SER A 6 -78.44 -12.82 -6.53
CA SER A 6 -78.14 -12.01 -5.33
C SER A 6 -78.82 -12.53 -4.06
N THR A 7 -79.93 -13.29 -4.17
CA THR A 7 -80.60 -13.90 -3.01
C THR A 7 -80.05 -15.28 -2.67
N VAL A 8 -79.24 -15.86 -3.56
CA VAL A 8 -78.61 -17.19 -3.39
C VAL A 8 -77.16 -17.04 -2.93
N LYS A 9 -76.53 -15.91 -3.26
CA LYS A 9 -75.18 -15.56 -2.83
C LYS A 9 -75.09 -15.57 -1.29
N PRO A 10 -74.11 -16.30 -0.71
CA PRO A 10 -73.85 -16.22 0.72
C PRO A 10 -73.19 -14.89 1.10
N ASP A 11 -73.57 -14.34 2.26
CA ASP A 11 -72.91 -13.17 2.83
C ASP A 11 -71.59 -13.59 3.49
N TYR A 12 -70.56 -12.74 3.33
CA TYR A 12 -69.26 -12.93 3.98
C TYR A 12 -69.12 -11.91 5.09
N GLU A 13 -69.03 -12.39 6.33
CA GLU A 13 -68.75 -11.56 7.50
C GLU A 13 -67.25 -11.59 7.82
N TYR A 14 -66.64 -10.41 7.86
CA TYR A 14 -65.25 -10.27 8.26
C TYR A 14 -65.11 -10.54 9.77
N PRO A 15 -64.21 -11.45 10.21
CA PRO A 15 -64.07 -11.80 11.63
C PRO A 15 -63.75 -10.58 12.52
N GLU A 16 -64.39 -10.48 13.69
CA GLU A 16 -64.18 -9.34 14.60
C GLU A 16 -62.91 -9.49 15.44
N ASP A 17 -62.61 -10.72 15.88
CA ASP A 17 -61.54 -11.00 16.85
C ASP A 17 -60.10 -10.89 16.29
N LYS A 18 -59.91 -11.15 15.00
CA LYS A 18 -58.58 -11.13 14.34
C LYS A 18 -58.68 -10.89 12.84
N ASP A 19 -57.66 -10.28 12.24
CA ASP A 19 -57.51 -10.26 10.80
C ASP A 19 -57.27 -11.67 10.23
N PRO A 20 -58.14 -12.18 9.33
CA PRO A 20 -57.84 -13.37 8.55
C PRO A 20 -56.64 -13.14 7.63
N SER A 21 -55.90 -14.21 7.34
CA SER A 21 -54.84 -14.17 6.34
C SER A 21 -55.40 -13.72 4.98
N PHE A 22 -54.82 -12.69 4.38
CA PHE A 22 -55.33 -12.12 3.12
C PHE A 22 -55.49 -13.19 2.01
N GLY A 23 -54.57 -14.15 1.95
CA GLY A 23 -54.59 -15.22 0.95
C GLY A 23 -55.70 -16.25 1.13
N SER A 24 -56.38 -16.28 2.29
CA SER A 24 -57.53 -17.15 2.56
C SER A 24 -58.87 -16.41 2.45
N ILE A 25 -58.88 -15.10 2.23
CA ILE A 25 -60.11 -14.32 2.11
C ILE A 25 -60.68 -14.52 0.71
N LEU A 26 -61.92 -15.02 0.66
CA LEU A 26 -62.66 -15.13 -0.58
C LEU A 26 -64.08 -14.60 -0.38
N VAL A 27 -64.34 -13.42 -0.95
CA VAL A 27 -65.65 -12.78 -0.86
C VAL A 27 -66.55 -13.31 -1.98
N PRO A 28 -67.68 -13.97 -1.67
CA PRO A 28 -68.60 -14.47 -2.67
C PRO A 28 -69.17 -13.33 -3.53
N THR A 29 -69.27 -13.56 -4.84
CA THR A 29 -69.95 -12.67 -5.79
C THR A 29 -71.09 -13.40 -6.47
N VAL A 30 -71.95 -12.64 -7.15
CA VAL A 30 -73.01 -13.20 -7.99
C VAL A 30 -72.43 -14.13 -9.07
N ASP A 31 -71.36 -13.67 -9.73
CA ASP A 31 -70.71 -14.39 -10.82
C ASP A 31 -70.06 -15.71 -10.33
N ASN A 32 -69.29 -15.64 -9.24
CA ASN A 32 -68.61 -16.82 -8.68
C ASN A 32 -69.64 -17.85 -8.17
N THR A 33 -70.73 -17.39 -7.55
CA THR A 33 -71.81 -18.29 -7.09
C THR A 33 -72.48 -19.00 -8.26
N CYS A 34 -72.72 -18.29 -9.37
CA CYS A 34 -73.28 -18.87 -10.60
C CYS A 34 -72.33 -19.92 -11.20
N ILE A 35 -71.05 -19.60 -11.36
CA ILE A 35 -70.04 -20.50 -11.92
C ILE A 35 -69.86 -21.74 -11.03
N ALA A 36 -69.74 -21.58 -9.71
CA ALA A 36 -69.63 -22.69 -8.77
C ALA A 36 -70.84 -23.63 -8.84
N GLN A 37 -72.05 -23.06 -8.98
CA GLN A 37 -73.27 -23.84 -9.12
C GLN A 37 -73.33 -24.59 -10.46
N MET A 38 -72.85 -23.98 -11.54
CA MET A 38 -72.71 -24.62 -12.86
C MET A 38 -71.68 -25.77 -12.84
N LEU A 39 -70.51 -25.56 -12.22
CA LEU A 39 -69.50 -26.60 -12.04
C LEU A 39 -70.08 -27.80 -11.26
N THR A 40 -70.85 -27.53 -10.21
CA THR A 40 -71.57 -28.55 -9.45
C THR A 40 -72.55 -29.34 -10.31
N TRP A 41 -73.31 -28.70 -11.20
CA TRP A 41 -74.25 -29.40 -12.07
C TRP A 41 -73.58 -30.22 -13.18
N LEU A 42 -72.53 -29.68 -13.79
CA LEU A 42 -71.86 -30.31 -14.93
C LEU A 42 -70.92 -31.42 -14.48
N VAL A 43 -70.03 -31.12 -13.53
CA VAL A 43 -68.99 -32.05 -13.07
C VAL A 43 -69.59 -33.08 -12.13
N GLN A 44 -70.23 -32.64 -11.03
CA GLN A 44 -70.65 -33.55 -9.96
C GLN A 44 -71.92 -34.36 -10.29
N LYS A 45 -72.92 -33.73 -10.90
CA LYS A 45 -74.19 -34.41 -11.20
C LYS A 45 -74.22 -35.11 -12.55
N SER A 46 -73.45 -34.61 -13.53
CA SER A 46 -73.51 -35.08 -14.92
C SER A 46 -72.21 -35.73 -15.41
N ASN A 47 -71.15 -35.77 -14.59
CA ASN A 47 -69.82 -36.32 -14.94
C ASN A 47 -69.26 -35.77 -16.27
N MET A 48 -69.48 -34.48 -16.54
CA MET A 48 -68.95 -33.81 -17.74
C MET A 48 -67.65 -33.07 -17.42
N ASP A 49 -66.72 -33.11 -18.38
CA ASP A 49 -65.46 -32.39 -18.30
C ASP A 49 -65.68 -30.92 -18.73
N VAL A 50 -65.13 -29.96 -17.98
CA VAL A 50 -65.41 -28.51 -18.16
C VAL A 50 -64.14 -27.71 -18.43
N LEU A 51 -64.20 -26.77 -19.37
CA LEU A 51 -63.14 -25.82 -19.68
C LEU A 51 -63.61 -24.37 -19.45
N LEU A 52 -62.96 -23.67 -18.52
CA LEU A 52 -63.16 -22.24 -18.29
C LEU A 52 -62.19 -21.42 -19.16
N ILE A 53 -62.73 -20.52 -19.98
CA ILE A 53 -61.96 -19.57 -20.79
C ILE A 53 -62.21 -18.16 -20.24
N GLY A 54 -61.22 -17.28 -20.28
CA GLY A 54 -61.43 -15.86 -19.93
C GLY A 54 -60.13 -15.07 -19.91
N GLU A 55 -60.20 -13.77 -19.66
CA GLU A 55 -58.98 -12.94 -19.54
C GLU A 55 -58.08 -13.41 -18.38
N SER A 56 -56.77 -13.16 -18.48
CA SER A 56 -55.85 -13.50 -17.37
C SER A 56 -56.22 -12.69 -16.13
N GLY A 57 -56.36 -13.36 -14.98
CA GLY A 57 -56.80 -12.72 -13.74
C GLY A 57 -58.30 -12.47 -13.63
N SER A 58 -59.15 -13.20 -14.38
CA SER A 58 -60.62 -13.10 -14.29
C SER A 58 -61.27 -13.91 -13.16
N GLY A 59 -60.50 -14.63 -12.33
CA GLY A 59 -61.04 -15.44 -11.23
C GLY A 59 -61.14 -16.95 -11.49
N LYS A 60 -60.93 -17.42 -12.73
CA LYS A 60 -61.05 -18.84 -13.13
C LYS A 60 -60.45 -19.86 -12.15
N THR A 61 -59.15 -19.74 -11.88
CA THR A 61 -58.42 -20.64 -10.99
C THR A 61 -59.01 -20.62 -9.57
N VAL A 62 -59.40 -19.43 -9.11
CA VAL A 62 -59.99 -19.23 -7.78
C VAL A 62 -61.36 -19.92 -7.68
N ASP A 63 -62.20 -19.76 -8.70
CA ASP A 63 -63.53 -20.38 -8.74
C ASP A 63 -63.45 -21.92 -8.78
N ILE A 64 -62.51 -22.47 -9.55
CA ILE A 64 -62.29 -23.92 -9.63
C ILE A 64 -61.74 -24.45 -8.32
N LEU A 65 -60.73 -23.80 -7.73
CA LEU A 65 -60.15 -24.22 -6.45
C LEU A 65 -61.20 -24.18 -5.34
N GLN A 66 -62.05 -23.14 -5.30
CA GLN A 66 -63.16 -23.07 -4.36
C GLN A 66 -64.16 -24.22 -4.57
N PHE A 67 -64.50 -24.51 -5.84
CA PHE A 67 -65.36 -25.65 -6.16
C PHE A 67 -64.76 -26.97 -5.66
N LEU A 68 -63.45 -27.18 -5.83
CA LEU A 68 -62.74 -28.38 -5.36
C LEU A 68 -62.66 -28.47 -3.83
N GLN A 69 -62.41 -27.35 -3.15
CA GLN A 69 -62.37 -27.28 -1.67
C GLN A 69 -63.73 -27.56 -1.03
N ASN A 70 -64.82 -27.16 -1.68
CA ASN A 70 -66.18 -27.40 -1.21
C ASN A 70 -66.66 -28.85 -1.43
N GLN A 71 -65.85 -29.72 -2.07
CA GLN A 71 -66.23 -31.11 -2.25
C GLN A 71 -66.03 -31.93 -0.97
N ASP A 72 -66.85 -32.97 -0.82
CA ASP A 72 -66.74 -33.92 0.28
C ASP A 72 -65.46 -34.76 0.13
N SER A 73 -64.50 -34.56 1.03
CA SER A 73 -63.20 -35.26 1.04
C SER A 73 -63.30 -36.78 1.18
N ASP A 74 -64.43 -37.29 1.67
CA ASP A 74 -64.68 -38.73 1.77
C ASP A 74 -65.10 -39.33 0.42
N ARG A 75 -65.59 -38.51 -0.51
CA ARG A 75 -66.10 -38.93 -1.82
C ARG A 75 -65.22 -38.52 -2.99
N VAL A 76 -64.52 -37.39 -2.86
CA VAL A 76 -63.75 -36.79 -3.96
C VAL A 76 -62.32 -36.55 -3.52
N VAL A 77 -61.37 -36.86 -4.40
CA VAL A 77 -59.97 -36.49 -4.26
C VAL A 77 -59.61 -35.48 -5.36
N PRO A 78 -59.35 -34.21 -5.03
CA PRO A 78 -58.92 -33.23 -6.02
C PRO A 78 -57.41 -33.34 -6.30
N ARG A 79 -56.99 -33.10 -7.54
CA ARG A 79 -55.60 -32.95 -7.96
C ARG A 79 -55.46 -31.73 -8.86
N VAL A 80 -54.48 -30.88 -8.58
CA VAL A 80 -54.18 -29.69 -9.38
C VAL A 80 -52.91 -29.94 -10.18
N VAL A 81 -52.95 -29.63 -11.47
CA VAL A 81 -51.84 -29.78 -12.41
C VAL A 81 -51.69 -28.45 -13.18
N ASN A 82 -50.52 -27.85 -13.12
CA ASN A 82 -50.24 -26.60 -13.82
C ASN A 82 -49.41 -26.88 -15.07
N PHE A 83 -49.85 -26.36 -16.22
CA PHE A 83 -49.10 -26.49 -17.46
C PHE A 83 -48.16 -25.31 -17.69
N SER A 84 -47.00 -25.62 -18.23
CA SER A 84 -45.96 -24.68 -18.64
C SER A 84 -45.52 -24.99 -20.07
N SER A 85 -44.76 -24.08 -20.68
CA SER A 85 -44.16 -24.32 -22.00
C SER A 85 -43.14 -25.47 -22.01
N ALA A 86 -42.67 -25.93 -20.84
CA ALA A 86 -41.74 -27.04 -20.71
C ALA A 86 -42.42 -28.35 -20.27
N THR A 87 -43.73 -28.34 -20.00
CA THR A 87 -44.47 -29.54 -19.58
C THR A 87 -44.50 -30.59 -20.70
N THR A 88 -43.91 -31.74 -20.43
CA THR A 88 -43.80 -32.87 -21.37
C THR A 88 -44.91 -33.90 -21.14
N PRO A 89 -45.18 -34.78 -22.13
CA PRO A 89 -46.09 -35.90 -21.94
C PRO A 89 -45.72 -36.82 -20.76
N SER A 90 -44.42 -37.09 -20.58
CA SER A 90 -43.91 -37.88 -19.45
C SER A 90 -44.23 -37.24 -18.11
N LEU A 91 -43.99 -35.92 -17.98
CA LEU A 91 -44.30 -35.20 -16.76
C LEU A 91 -45.80 -35.20 -16.44
N PHE A 92 -46.66 -35.12 -17.44
CA PHE A 92 -48.11 -35.24 -17.24
C PHE A 92 -48.50 -36.65 -16.80
N GLN A 93 -47.95 -37.68 -17.45
CA GLN A 93 -48.15 -39.07 -17.03
C GLN A 93 -47.74 -39.27 -15.57
N ASP A 94 -46.54 -38.83 -15.18
CA ASP A 94 -46.04 -38.99 -13.80
C ASP A 94 -46.96 -38.31 -12.78
N ASN A 95 -47.46 -37.11 -13.10
CA ASN A 95 -48.41 -36.39 -12.25
C ASN A 95 -49.73 -37.13 -12.03
N ILE A 96 -50.25 -37.76 -13.09
CA ILE A 96 -51.49 -38.54 -12.99
C ILE A 96 -51.22 -39.86 -12.24
N MET A 97 -50.10 -40.53 -12.52
CA MET A 97 -49.72 -41.79 -11.89
C MET A 97 -49.39 -41.64 -10.39
N GLU A 98 -48.95 -40.46 -9.96
CA GLU A 98 -48.79 -40.14 -8.53
C GLU A 98 -50.14 -40.05 -7.81
N PHE A 99 -51.17 -39.56 -8.52
CA PHE A 99 -52.52 -39.36 -8.00
C PHE A 99 -53.36 -40.64 -7.94
N VAL A 100 -53.10 -41.60 -8.82
CA VAL A 100 -53.87 -42.86 -8.91
C VAL A 100 -53.15 -44.05 -8.29
N GLU A 101 -53.92 -44.95 -7.70
CA GLU A 101 -53.45 -46.23 -7.17
C GLU A 101 -53.82 -47.37 -8.11
N LYS A 102 -52.97 -48.40 -8.12
CA LYS A 102 -53.22 -49.60 -8.91
C LYS A 102 -54.34 -50.41 -8.25
N ARG A 103 -55.43 -50.66 -8.98
CA ARG A 103 -56.56 -51.48 -8.50
C ARG A 103 -56.38 -52.95 -8.87
N MET A 104 -56.50 -53.28 -10.15
CA MET A 104 -56.38 -54.65 -10.66
C MET A 104 -55.83 -54.64 -12.09
N GLY A 105 -54.90 -55.55 -12.40
CA GLY A 105 -54.30 -55.66 -13.74
C GLY A 105 -53.60 -54.37 -14.17
N SER A 106 -53.99 -53.82 -15.32
CA SER A 106 -53.54 -52.52 -15.84
C SER A 106 -54.50 -51.37 -15.53
N THR A 107 -55.46 -51.56 -14.61
CA THR A 107 -56.43 -50.54 -14.20
C THR A 107 -55.97 -49.80 -12.94
N TYR A 108 -55.97 -48.48 -13.04
CA TYR A 108 -55.63 -47.52 -12.01
C TYR A 108 -56.83 -46.62 -11.75
N GLY A 109 -56.87 -46.01 -10.58
CA GLY A 109 -57.86 -44.99 -10.24
C GLY A 109 -57.53 -44.37 -8.88
N PRO A 110 -58.25 -43.32 -8.49
CA PRO A 110 -58.16 -42.78 -7.13
C PRO A 110 -58.52 -43.86 -6.09
N VAL A 111 -58.18 -43.59 -4.82
CA VAL A 111 -58.44 -44.45 -3.66
C VAL A 111 -59.83 -45.09 -3.76
N ALA A 112 -59.90 -46.40 -3.56
CA ALA A 112 -61.10 -47.19 -3.83
C ALA A 112 -62.36 -46.58 -3.19
N GLY A 113 -63.40 -46.36 -4.00
CA GLY A 113 -64.67 -45.75 -3.58
C GLY A 113 -64.74 -44.22 -3.69
N LYS A 114 -63.65 -43.54 -4.04
CA LYS A 114 -63.62 -42.09 -4.29
C LYS A 114 -63.56 -41.77 -5.79
N ALA A 115 -64.09 -40.62 -6.18
CA ALA A 115 -63.93 -40.02 -7.51
C ALA A 115 -62.76 -39.04 -7.54
N GLY A 116 -62.04 -38.97 -8.65
CA GLY A 116 -60.87 -38.11 -8.81
C GLY A 116 -61.17 -36.91 -9.67
N TYR A 117 -60.98 -35.69 -9.16
CA TYR A 117 -61.15 -34.47 -9.95
C TYR A 117 -59.80 -33.86 -10.27
N VAL A 118 -59.43 -33.85 -11.55
CA VAL A 118 -58.16 -33.31 -12.03
C VAL A 118 -58.40 -31.91 -12.61
N PHE A 119 -57.82 -30.91 -11.97
CA PHE A 119 -57.79 -29.54 -12.48
C PHE A 119 -56.50 -29.28 -13.26
N ILE A 120 -56.63 -28.90 -14.53
CA ILE A 120 -55.50 -28.48 -15.39
C ILE A 120 -55.55 -26.96 -15.58
N ASP A 121 -54.63 -26.23 -14.93
CA ASP A 121 -54.50 -24.78 -15.15
C ASP A 121 -53.59 -24.48 -16.35
N ASP A 122 -53.91 -23.41 -17.07
CA ASP A 122 -53.22 -22.95 -18.28
C ASP A 122 -52.99 -24.05 -19.33
N ILE A 123 -54.03 -24.85 -19.64
CA ILE A 123 -53.95 -26.01 -20.53
C ILE A 123 -53.37 -25.68 -21.94
N ASN A 124 -53.41 -24.43 -22.39
CA ASN A 124 -52.90 -24.00 -23.70
C ASN A 124 -51.38 -23.72 -23.74
N MET A 125 -50.69 -23.75 -22.60
CA MET A 125 -49.28 -23.36 -22.50
C MET A 125 -48.23 -24.33 -23.06
N PRO A 126 -48.44 -25.66 -23.15
CA PRO A 126 -47.41 -26.58 -23.62
C PRO A 126 -46.87 -26.21 -25.01
N LYS A 127 -45.59 -26.51 -25.24
CA LYS A 127 -44.90 -26.09 -26.47
C LYS A 127 -45.46 -26.78 -27.71
N ILE A 128 -45.78 -25.97 -28.71
CA ILE A 128 -46.12 -26.41 -30.06
C ILE A 128 -44.83 -26.87 -30.77
N ASN A 129 -44.88 -28.04 -31.41
CA ASN A 129 -43.78 -28.57 -32.21
C ASN A 129 -43.66 -27.84 -33.57
N GLU A 130 -42.65 -28.17 -34.37
CA GLU A 130 -42.44 -27.52 -35.69
C GLU A 130 -43.59 -27.79 -36.68
N TRP A 131 -44.35 -28.86 -36.47
CA TRP A 131 -45.50 -29.26 -37.30
C TRP A 131 -46.81 -28.55 -36.90
N GLY A 132 -46.83 -27.81 -35.78
CA GLY A 132 -48.03 -27.13 -35.28
C GLY A 132 -48.85 -27.95 -34.28
N ASP A 133 -48.44 -29.17 -33.95
CA ASP A 133 -49.12 -30.03 -32.98
C ASP A 133 -48.54 -29.86 -31.57
N THR A 134 -49.32 -30.23 -30.56
CA THR A 134 -48.90 -30.17 -29.15
C THR A 134 -48.94 -31.57 -28.53
N PRO A 135 -47.80 -32.31 -28.50
CA PRO A 135 -47.77 -33.71 -28.02
C PRO A 135 -48.32 -33.90 -26.60
N THR A 136 -48.07 -32.94 -25.71
CA THR A 136 -48.59 -32.96 -24.33
C THR A 136 -50.12 -32.93 -24.29
N LEU A 137 -50.77 -32.25 -25.24
CA LEU A 137 -52.23 -32.22 -25.31
C LEU A 137 -52.82 -33.49 -25.91
N GLU A 138 -52.04 -34.25 -26.69
CA GLU A 138 -52.50 -35.53 -27.24
C GLU A 138 -52.58 -36.62 -26.17
N ILE A 139 -51.66 -36.65 -25.19
CA ILE A 139 -51.79 -37.57 -24.05
C ILE A 139 -52.96 -37.17 -23.13
N VAL A 140 -53.22 -35.87 -22.97
CA VAL A 140 -54.42 -35.39 -22.25
C VAL A 140 -55.69 -35.79 -23.00
N ARG A 141 -55.72 -35.61 -24.32
CA ARG A 141 -56.84 -36.06 -25.17
C ARG A 141 -57.06 -37.55 -25.01
N GLN A 142 -56.00 -38.36 -25.10
CA GLN A 142 -56.10 -39.80 -24.97
C GLN A 142 -56.70 -40.19 -23.60
N LEU A 143 -56.25 -39.54 -22.53
CA LEU A 143 -56.77 -39.77 -21.18
C LEU A 143 -58.26 -39.40 -21.04
N VAL A 144 -58.67 -38.28 -21.61
CA VAL A 144 -60.07 -37.80 -21.55
C VAL A 144 -60.99 -38.68 -22.40
N GLU A 145 -60.56 -39.04 -23.61
CA GLU A 145 -61.34 -39.78 -24.60
C GLU A 145 -61.39 -41.29 -24.32
N GLU A 146 -60.23 -41.93 -24.15
CA GLU A 146 -60.09 -43.38 -24.01
C GLU A 146 -60.10 -43.84 -22.54
N ARG A 147 -60.15 -42.90 -21.58
CA ARG A 147 -60.05 -43.17 -20.13
C ARG A 147 -58.77 -43.94 -19.78
N GLY A 148 -57.67 -43.60 -20.44
CA GLY A 148 -56.37 -44.22 -20.25
C GLY A 148 -55.34 -43.70 -21.24
N PHE A 149 -54.10 -44.15 -21.12
CA PHE A 149 -53.04 -43.84 -22.08
C PHE A 149 -52.03 -44.97 -22.17
N TYR A 150 -51.28 -45.03 -23.28
CA TYR A 150 -50.15 -45.94 -23.38
C TYR A 150 -48.99 -45.46 -22.51
N SER A 151 -48.40 -46.36 -21.74
CA SER A 151 -47.26 -46.05 -20.89
C SER A 151 -46.07 -45.61 -21.74
N LEU A 152 -45.56 -44.42 -21.45
CA LEU A 152 -44.34 -43.90 -22.08
C LEU A 152 -43.08 -44.65 -21.61
N ASP A 153 -43.12 -45.26 -20.42
CA ASP A 153 -42.01 -46.05 -19.86
C ASP A 153 -42.00 -47.49 -20.36
N ARG A 154 -43.19 -48.05 -20.59
CA ARG A 154 -43.39 -49.42 -21.07
C ARG A 154 -44.19 -49.41 -22.38
N PRO A 155 -43.50 -49.25 -23.53
CA PRO A 155 -44.16 -49.18 -24.83
C PRO A 155 -45.05 -50.40 -25.08
N GLY A 156 -46.31 -50.15 -25.42
CA GLY A 156 -47.31 -51.19 -25.71
C GLY A 156 -48.25 -51.52 -24.54
N ASP A 157 -47.92 -51.12 -23.31
CA ASP A 157 -48.82 -51.29 -22.15
C ASP A 157 -49.85 -50.15 -22.11
N PHE A 158 -51.13 -50.48 -22.25
CA PHE A 158 -52.23 -49.51 -22.04
C PHE A 158 -52.63 -49.47 -20.56
N LEU A 159 -52.55 -48.29 -19.95
CA LEU A 159 -52.94 -48.04 -18.56
C LEU A 159 -54.36 -47.48 -18.56
N ASN A 160 -55.31 -48.24 -18.01
CA ASN A 160 -56.71 -47.84 -17.90
C ASN A 160 -56.90 -47.02 -16.61
N ILE A 161 -57.50 -45.84 -16.69
CA ILE A 161 -57.67 -44.90 -15.57
C ILE A 161 -59.17 -44.64 -15.37
N ALA A 162 -59.72 -45.23 -14.31
CA ALA A 162 -61.14 -45.15 -13.98
C ALA A 162 -61.45 -44.05 -12.96
N ASP A 163 -62.71 -43.60 -12.94
CA ASP A 163 -63.30 -42.68 -11.95
C ASP A 163 -62.63 -41.29 -11.88
N ILE A 164 -62.19 -40.75 -13.02
CA ILE A 164 -61.62 -39.38 -13.11
C ILE A 164 -62.48 -38.45 -13.96
N SER A 165 -62.64 -37.21 -13.51
CA SER A 165 -63.22 -36.09 -14.27
C SER A 165 -62.25 -34.92 -14.33
N PHE A 166 -62.35 -34.12 -15.39
CA PHE A 166 -61.44 -33.02 -15.68
C PHE A 166 -62.14 -31.67 -15.60
N VAL A 167 -61.47 -30.73 -14.94
CA VAL A 167 -61.77 -29.30 -15.04
C VAL A 167 -60.52 -28.62 -15.58
N ALA A 168 -60.64 -27.72 -16.53
CA ALA A 168 -59.49 -27.03 -17.10
C ALA A 168 -59.75 -25.53 -17.15
N ALA A 169 -58.67 -24.75 -17.13
CA ALA A 169 -58.73 -23.32 -17.36
C ALA A 169 -57.70 -22.91 -18.43
N MET A 170 -58.08 -21.94 -19.27
CA MET A 170 -57.12 -21.28 -20.16
C MET A 170 -57.47 -19.80 -20.36
N PRO A 171 -56.47 -18.96 -20.67
CA PRO A 171 -56.74 -17.63 -21.16
C PRO A 171 -57.44 -17.67 -22.52
N GLN A 172 -58.17 -16.61 -22.86
CA GLN A 172 -58.77 -16.48 -24.19
C GLN A 172 -57.70 -16.59 -25.30
N PRO A 173 -57.90 -17.45 -26.33
CA PRO A 173 -56.96 -17.63 -27.41
C PRO A 173 -56.88 -16.37 -28.30
N GLY A 174 -55.71 -16.13 -28.91
CA GLY A 174 -55.43 -14.94 -29.73
C GLY A 174 -54.39 -14.00 -29.12
N GLY A 175 -54.03 -12.93 -29.84
CA GLY A 175 -53.06 -11.93 -29.37
C GLY A 175 -51.66 -12.47 -29.04
N GLY A 176 -51.25 -13.58 -29.67
CA GLY A 176 -49.98 -14.28 -29.40
C GLY A 176 -50.06 -15.39 -28.36
N ARG A 177 -51.25 -15.70 -27.81
CA ARG A 177 -51.50 -16.88 -26.99
C ARG A 177 -51.92 -18.05 -27.87
N ASN A 178 -51.38 -19.23 -27.56
CA ASN A 178 -51.73 -20.48 -28.21
C ASN A 178 -53.17 -20.89 -27.85
N ASP A 179 -53.78 -21.64 -28.74
CA ASP A 179 -55.06 -22.31 -28.52
C ASP A 179 -54.83 -23.81 -28.38
N ILE A 180 -55.78 -24.53 -27.78
CA ILE A 180 -55.75 -25.99 -27.71
C ILE A 180 -56.36 -26.61 -28.96
N SER A 181 -56.04 -27.88 -29.26
CA SER A 181 -56.55 -28.55 -30.46
C SER A 181 -58.07 -28.70 -30.41
N ASP A 182 -58.74 -28.53 -31.56
CA ASP A 182 -60.21 -28.63 -31.62
C ASP A 182 -60.72 -30.03 -31.25
N ARG A 183 -59.89 -31.06 -31.47
CA ARG A 183 -60.15 -32.44 -31.03
C ARG A 183 -60.21 -32.56 -29.51
N LEU A 184 -59.33 -31.85 -28.79
CA LEU A 184 -59.38 -31.83 -27.33
C LEU A 184 -60.57 -31.01 -26.84
N LYS A 185 -60.82 -29.83 -27.46
CA LYS A 185 -61.95 -28.97 -27.10
C LYS A 185 -63.30 -29.67 -27.18
N SER A 186 -63.51 -30.56 -28.16
CA SER A 186 -64.79 -31.25 -28.34
C SER A 186 -65.17 -32.15 -27.15
N HIS A 187 -64.23 -32.49 -26.27
CA HIS A 187 -64.50 -33.25 -25.05
C HIS A 187 -64.89 -32.38 -23.85
N PHE A 188 -64.72 -31.06 -23.94
CA PHE A 188 -65.00 -30.14 -22.83
C PHE A 188 -66.26 -29.31 -23.08
N VAL A 189 -67.05 -29.11 -22.03
CA VAL A 189 -68.06 -28.04 -21.99
C VAL A 189 -67.33 -26.73 -21.74
N VAL A 190 -67.39 -25.84 -22.72
CA VAL A 190 -66.66 -24.57 -22.70
C VAL A 190 -67.51 -23.46 -22.08
N MET A 191 -67.00 -22.79 -21.05
CA MET A 191 -67.64 -21.64 -20.41
C MET A 191 -66.72 -20.43 -20.39
N ASN A 192 -67.25 -19.25 -20.74
CA ASN A 192 -66.50 -18.00 -20.69
C ASN A 192 -66.71 -17.28 -19.36
N VAL A 193 -65.62 -17.05 -18.62
CA VAL A 193 -65.57 -16.30 -17.37
C VAL A 193 -65.13 -14.87 -17.67
N THR A 194 -66.10 -13.96 -17.64
CA THR A 194 -65.87 -12.52 -17.84
C THR A 194 -65.23 -11.88 -16.62
N LEU A 195 -64.64 -10.71 -16.79
CA LEU A 195 -64.19 -9.91 -15.65
C LEU A 195 -65.41 -9.51 -14.79
N PRO A 196 -65.29 -9.54 -13.44
CA PRO A 196 -66.36 -9.09 -12.56
C PRO A 196 -66.75 -7.63 -12.86
N ALA A 197 -68.04 -7.34 -12.72
CA ALA A 197 -68.54 -5.97 -12.83
C ALA A 197 -67.89 -5.05 -11.77
N ALA A 198 -67.85 -3.74 -12.05
CA ALA A 198 -67.26 -2.76 -11.14
C ALA A 198 -67.91 -2.80 -9.73
N GLU A 199 -69.22 -3.04 -9.67
CA GLU A 199 -69.98 -3.19 -8.42
C GLU A 199 -69.52 -4.41 -7.61
N SER A 200 -69.27 -5.54 -8.29
CA SER A 200 -68.74 -6.76 -7.65
C SER A 200 -67.33 -6.51 -7.10
N LEU A 201 -66.47 -5.80 -7.84
CA LEU A 201 -65.12 -5.45 -7.38
C LEU A 201 -65.16 -4.51 -6.18
N ASP A 202 -66.00 -3.48 -6.23
CA ASP A 202 -66.17 -2.55 -5.12
C ASP A 202 -66.68 -3.30 -3.88
N HIS A 203 -67.63 -4.22 -4.02
CA HIS A 203 -68.12 -5.05 -2.92
C HIS A 203 -67.02 -5.92 -2.29
N ILE A 204 -66.22 -6.62 -3.09
CA ILE A 204 -65.11 -7.47 -2.60
C ILE A 204 -64.15 -6.64 -1.75
N PHE A 205 -63.59 -5.57 -2.33
CA PHE A 205 -62.54 -4.81 -1.67
C PHE A 205 -63.08 -3.92 -0.54
N THR A 206 -64.33 -3.45 -0.61
CA THR A 206 -64.98 -2.74 0.49
C THR A 206 -65.16 -3.66 1.69
N THR A 207 -65.56 -4.91 1.49
CA THR A 207 -65.73 -5.89 2.57
C THR A 207 -64.41 -6.17 3.29
N ILE A 208 -63.30 -6.22 2.55
CA ILE A 208 -61.96 -6.45 3.10
C ILE A 208 -61.46 -5.20 3.85
N VAL A 209 -61.42 -4.05 3.16
CA VAL A 209 -60.85 -2.81 3.71
C VAL A 209 -61.68 -2.32 4.91
N CYS A 210 -63.01 -2.29 4.78
CA CYS A 210 -63.89 -1.87 5.89
C CYS A 210 -64.08 -2.96 6.95
N GLY A 211 -63.66 -4.20 6.67
CA GLY A 211 -63.54 -5.24 7.69
C GLY A 211 -62.42 -4.95 8.67
N HIS A 212 -61.28 -4.51 8.15
CA HIS A 212 -60.11 -4.13 8.93
C HIS A 212 -60.27 -2.75 9.61
N TYR A 213 -60.64 -1.72 8.84
CA TYR A 213 -60.87 -0.37 9.34
C TYR A 213 -62.26 -0.23 9.98
N ARG A 214 -62.38 -0.67 11.24
CA ARG A 214 -63.60 -0.56 12.06
C ARG A 214 -63.37 0.15 13.39
N GLU A 215 -64.41 0.81 13.89
CA GLU A 215 -64.39 1.44 15.22
C GLU A 215 -64.12 0.42 16.34
N SER A 216 -64.63 -0.81 16.21
CA SER A 216 -64.40 -1.89 17.19
C SER A 216 -62.93 -2.31 17.32
N ARG A 217 -62.09 -1.93 16.35
CA ARG A 217 -60.64 -2.19 16.33
C ARG A 217 -59.80 -0.96 16.67
N GLY A 218 -60.43 0.11 17.15
CA GLY A 218 -59.74 1.31 17.63
C GLY A 218 -59.51 2.41 16.60
N TYR A 219 -60.04 2.27 15.37
CA TYR A 219 -59.93 3.33 14.35
C TYR A 219 -60.98 4.43 14.53
N ASP A 220 -60.57 5.68 14.30
CA ASP A 220 -61.48 6.83 14.34
C ASP A 220 -62.49 6.83 13.18
N LYS A 221 -63.69 7.37 13.42
CA LYS A 221 -64.79 7.48 12.44
C LYS A 221 -64.37 8.17 11.16
N ALA A 222 -63.52 9.19 11.27
CA ALA A 222 -63.00 9.92 10.12
C ALA A 222 -62.15 9.00 9.21
N VAL A 223 -61.35 8.12 9.81
CA VAL A 223 -60.50 7.14 9.10
C VAL A 223 -61.37 6.08 8.44
N VAL A 224 -62.37 5.53 9.14
CA VAL A 224 -63.31 4.54 8.61
C VAL A 224 -64.07 5.09 7.38
N ASN A 225 -64.59 6.31 7.47
CA ASN A 225 -65.28 6.97 6.35
C ASN A 225 -64.34 7.24 5.15
N CYS A 226 -63.06 7.52 5.42
CA CYS A 226 -62.06 7.69 4.38
C CYS A 226 -61.75 6.35 3.69
N ALA A 227 -61.56 5.27 4.45
CA ALA A 227 -61.28 3.93 3.95
C ALA A 227 -62.36 3.43 2.96
N GLN A 228 -63.64 3.68 3.24
CA GLN A 228 -64.74 3.35 2.33
C GLN A 228 -64.62 4.03 0.96
N LYS A 229 -64.20 5.30 0.92
CA LYS A 229 -64.05 6.06 -0.33
C LYS A 229 -62.82 5.62 -1.13
N LEU A 230 -61.76 5.16 -0.46
CA LEU A 230 -60.51 4.76 -1.09
C LEU A 230 -60.67 3.55 -2.03
N VAL A 231 -61.62 2.65 -1.76
CA VAL A 231 -61.84 1.47 -2.62
C VAL A 231 -62.27 1.88 -4.03
N GLY A 232 -63.32 2.70 -4.14
CA GLY A 232 -63.79 3.21 -5.43
C GLY A 232 -62.76 4.10 -6.14
N LEU A 233 -61.99 4.87 -5.36
CA LEU A 233 -60.88 5.67 -5.88
C LEU A 233 -59.78 4.78 -6.50
N THR A 234 -59.37 3.74 -5.79
CA THR A 234 -58.35 2.78 -6.24
C THR A 234 -58.76 2.10 -7.53
N ARG A 235 -60.02 1.65 -7.63
CA ARG A 235 -60.56 1.05 -8.85
C ARG A 235 -60.53 2.03 -10.03
N THR A 236 -60.90 3.29 -9.80
CA THR A 236 -60.92 4.33 -10.85
C THR A 236 -59.51 4.61 -11.36
N LEU A 237 -58.55 4.76 -10.45
CA LEU A 237 -57.13 4.95 -10.79
C LEU A 237 -56.53 3.75 -11.53
N TRP A 238 -56.82 2.54 -11.07
CA TRP A 238 -56.40 1.30 -11.74
C TRP A 238 -56.98 1.18 -13.15
N SER A 239 -58.28 1.50 -13.32
CA SER A 239 -58.93 1.48 -14.64
C SER A 239 -58.31 2.49 -15.59
N ALA A 240 -58.05 3.72 -15.12
CA ALA A 240 -57.38 4.74 -15.93
C ALA A 240 -55.97 4.30 -16.36
N THR A 241 -55.24 3.67 -15.45
CA THR A 241 -53.90 3.11 -15.72
C THR A 241 -53.97 1.99 -16.75
N LYS A 242 -54.89 1.03 -16.59
CA LYS A 242 -55.10 -0.09 -17.53
C LYS A 242 -55.44 0.40 -18.94
N THR A 243 -56.24 1.45 -19.08
CA THR A 243 -56.60 2.02 -20.38
C THR A 243 -55.43 2.76 -21.04
N LYS A 244 -54.64 3.50 -20.26
CA LYS A 244 -53.53 4.32 -20.78
C LYS A 244 -52.28 3.49 -21.08
N MET A 245 -51.94 2.56 -20.19
CA MET A 245 -50.67 1.84 -20.18
C MET A 245 -50.84 0.45 -20.80
N LEU A 246 -50.76 0.37 -22.13
CA LEU A 246 -50.92 -0.86 -22.89
C LEU A 246 -49.59 -1.63 -23.05
N PRO A 247 -49.64 -2.97 -23.10
CA PRO A 247 -48.46 -3.78 -23.36
C PRO A 247 -47.98 -3.57 -24.80
N THR A 248 -46.69 -3.26 -24.94
CA THR A 248 -46.01 -3.17 -26.24
C THR A 248 -44.83 -4.13 -26.25
N PRO A 249 -44.19 -4.42 -27.40
CA PRO A 249 -42.97 -5.21 -27.43
C PRO A 249 -41.94 -4.76 -26.37
N MET A 250 -41.69 -3.45 -26.24
CA MET A 250 -40.75 -2.92 -25.25
C MET A 250 -41.30 -2.94 -23.81
N LYS A 251 -42.62 -2.88 -23.65
CA LYS A 251 -43.35 -2.81 -22.36
C LYS A 251 -44.23 -4.04 -22.15
N LEU A 252 -43.71 -5.24 -22.38
CA LEU A 252 -44.51 -6.48 -22.39
C LEU A 252 -45.11 -6.82 -21.02
N HIS A 253 -44.47 -6.36 -19.95
CA HIS A 253 -44.87 -6.60 -18.56
C HIS A 253 -45.88 -5.59 -18.03
N TYR A 254 -46.35 -4.64 -18.86
CA TYR A 254 -47.43 -3.70 -18.53
C TYR A 254 -48.78 -4.42 -18.60
N ILE A 255 -48.96 -5.39 -17.70
CA ILE A 255 -50.16 -6.21 -17.57
C ILE A 255 -50.78 -5.84 -16.23
N PHE A 256 -51.99 -5.27 -16.30
CA PHE A 256 -52.76 -4.85 -15.14
C PHE A 256 -53.99 -5.74 -14.96
N ASN A 257 -54.07 -6.45 -13.84
CA ASN A 257 -55.13 -7.40 -13.53
C ASN A 257 -55.61 -7.27 -12.08
N LEU A 258 -56.57 -8.12 -11.66
CA LEU A 258 -57.15 -8.06 -10.31
C LEU A 258 -56.15 -8.36 -9.18
N ARG A 259 -54.99 -8.97 -9.48
CA ARG A 259 -53.94 -9.18 -8.48
C ARG A 259 -53.32 -7.86 -8.04
N ASP A 260 -53.29 -6.84 -8.90
CA ASP A 260 -52.78 -5.52 -8.53
C ASP A 260 -53.68 -4.87 -7.48
N LEU A 261 -55.00 -4.90 -7.68
CA LEU A 261 -55.98 -4.42 -6.70
C LEU A 261 -55.89 -5.20 -5.38
N SER A 262 -55.65 -6.51 -5.48
CA SER A 262 -55.46 -7.38 -4.31
C SER A 262 -54.20 -6.98 -3.53
N ARG A 263 -53.06 -6.76 -4.20
CA ARG A 263 -51.80 -6.34 -3.58
C ARG A 263 -51.88 -4.96 -2.92
N ILE A 264 -52.60 -4.02 -3.55
CA ILE A 264 -52.85 -2.69 -2.97
C ILE A 264 -53.69 -2.84 -1.71
N SER A 265 -54.78 -3.61 -1.77
CA SER A 265 -55.67 -3.83 -0.62
C SER A 265 -54.96 -4.57 0.52
N GLN A 266 -54.09 -5.54 0.21
CA GLN A 266 -53.26 -6.24 1.19
C GLN A 266 -52.28 -5.30 1.90
N GLY A 267 -51.67 -4.35 1.17
CA GLY A 267 -50.80 -3.34 1.77
C GLY A 267 -51.56 -2.27 2.56
N LEU A 268 -52.84 -2.01 2.23
CA LEU A 268 -53.67 -1.10 3.01
C LEU A 268 -54.04 -1.65 4.38
N ILE A 269 -54.12 -2.98 4.56
CA ILE A 269 -54.51 -3.61 5.82
C ILE A 269 -53.30 -4.09 6.65
N SER A 270 -52.09 -3.68 6.30
CA SER A 270 -50.86 -4.08 7.01
C SER A 270 -50.49 -3.14 8.18
N SER A 271 -51.18 -2.00 8.32
CA SER A 271 -50.90 -1.00 9.35
C SER A 271 -51.97 -1.02 10.44
N GLU A 272 -51.55 -0.96 11.69
CA GLU A 272 -52.44 -1.01 12.85
C GLU A 272 -53.04 0.37 13.21
N ALA A 273 -53.98 0.39 14.16
CA ALA A 273 -54.68 1.59 14.59
C ALA A 273 -53.79 2.59 15.34
N ASP A 274 -52.64 2.15 15.87
CA ASP A 274 -51.64 3.00 16.51
C ASP A 274 -50.94 3.95 15.52
N VAL A 275 -50.75 3.48 14.28
CA VAL A 275 -50.14 4.25 13.19
C VAL A 275 -51.18 5.08 12.45
N VAL A 276 -52.30 4.45 12.03
CA VAL A 276 -53.30 5.10 11.17
C VAL A 276 -54.35 5.83 12.01
N THR A 277 -53.93 6.93 12.62
CA THR A 277 -54.77 7.76 13.50
C THR A 277 -55.59 8.80 12.75
N THR A 278 -55.15 9.24 11.56
CA THR A 278 -55.81 10.31 10.80
C THR A 278 -56.06 9.92 9.34
N PRO A 279 -57.10 10.51 8.69
CA PRO A 279 -57.34 10.31 7.25
C PRO A 279 -56.16 10.71 6.37
N LYS A 280 -55.31 11.63 6.84
CA LYS A 280 -54.08 12.06 6.15
C LYS A 280 -53.10 10.88 6.03
N VAL A 281 -52.80 10.21 7.14
CA VAL A 281 -51.88 9.06 7.19
C VAL A 281 -52.42 7.91 6.34
N LEU A 282 -53.73 7.62 6.44
CA LEU A 282 -54.36 6.60 5.59
C LEU A 282 -54.24 6.92 4.09
N SER A 283 -54.37 8.19 3.72
CA SER A 283 -54.24 8.62 2.32
C SER A 283 -52.81 8.56 1.82
N GLN A 284 -51.82 8.82 2.70
CA GLN A 284 -50.40 8.64 2.39
C GLN A 284 -50.05 7.15 2.22
N LEU A 285 -50.59 6.27 3.07
CA LEU A 285 -50.48 4.82 2.94
C LEU A 285 -51.06 4.35 1.60
N TRP A 286 -52.26 4.81 1.27
CA TRP A 286 -52.90 4.52 -0.01
C TRP A 286 -52.05 4.96 -1.21
N ALA A 287 -51.55 6.20 -1.20
CA ALA A 287 -50.70 6.72 -2.27
C ALA A 287 -49.39 5.92 -2.41
N HIS A 288 -48.81 5.52 -1.27
CA HIS A 288 -47.63 4.65 -1.23
C HIS A 288 -47.94 3.29 -1.87
N GLU A 289 -48.99 2.60 -1.43
CA GLU A 289 -49.35 1.27 -1.94
C GLU A 289 -49.72 1.28 -3.42
N CYS A 290 -50.48 2.28 -3.88
CA CYS A 290 -50.73 2.49 -5.31
C CYS A 290 -49.43 2.67 -6.09
N SER A 291 -48.46 3.40 -5.53
CA SER A 291 -47.15 3.63 -6.16
C SER A 291 -46.27 2.38 -6.16
N ARG A 292 -46.32 1.55 -5.11
CA ARG A 292 -45.51 0.33 -5.04
C ARG A 292 -45.97 -0.78 -5.98
N VAL A 293 -47.26 -0.80 -6.33
CA VAL A 293 -47.84 -1.88 -7.16
C VAL A 293 -47.94 -1.50 -8.64
N LEU A 294 -48.24 -0.23 -8.97
CA LEU A 294 -48.51 0.20 -10.34
C LEU A 294 -47.28 0.80 -11.04
N PRO A 295 -46.75 1.98 -10.64
CA PRO A 295 -45.68 2.65 -11.36
C PRO A 295 -44.30 2.03 -11.18
N ASP A 296 -44.05 1.18 -10.18
CA ASP A 296 -42.77 0.45 -10.05
C ASP A 296 -42.51 -0.51 -11.23
N LYS A 297 -43.55 -0.85 -12.01
CA LYS A 297 -43.44 -1.61 -13.27
C LYS A 297 -42.97 -0.73 -14.44
N PHE A 298 -43.08 0.59 -14.34
CA PHE A 298 -42.84 1.49 -15.45
C PHE A 298 -41.37 1.64 -15.80
N ILE A 299 -41.08 1.70 -17.10
CA ILE A 299 -39.73 1.88 -17.62
C ILE A 299 -39.35 3.37 -17.63
N ASN A 300 -40.27 4.23 -18.07
CA ASN A 300 -39.99 5.63 -18.38
C ASN A 300 -40.47 6.57 -17.27
N TYR A 301 -39.70 7.62 -16.99
CA TYR A 301 -40.10 8.69 -16.06
C TYR A 301 -41.37 9.43 -16.50
N GLU A 302 -41.63 9.54 -17.80
CA GLU A 302 -42.86 10.13 -18.33
C GLU A 302 -44.13 9.38 -17.87
N ASP A 303 -44.08 8.04 -17.90
CA ASP A 303 -45.19 7.18 -17.46
C ASP A 303 -45.43 7.35 -15.94
N ILE A 304 -44.35 7.43 -15.16
CA ILE A 304 -44.38 7.64 -13.71
C ILE A 304 -44.99 9.01 -13.37
N ASN A 305 -44.54 10.06 -14.05
CA ASN A 305 -45.02 11.43 -13.82
C ASN A 305 -46.49 11.58 -14.19
N TRP A 306 -46.95 10.93 -15.26
CA TRP A 306 -48.37 10.88 -15.61
C TRP A 306 -49.20 10.22 -14.49
N PHE A 307 -48.73 9.07 -13.97
CA PHE A 307 -49.44 8.35 -12.92
C PHE A 307 -49.53 9.17 -11.63
N LYS A 308 -48.43 9.81 -11.20
CA LYS A 308 -48.42 10.72 -10.05
C LYS A 308 -49.44 11.85 -10.20
N ALA A 309 -49.50 12.47 -11.39
CA ALA A 309 -50.44 13.54 -11.68
C ALA A 309 -51.90 13.07 -11.67
N GLU A 310 -52.18 11.90 -12.26
CA GLU A 310 -53.54 11.33 -12.28
C GLU A 310 -54.00 10.89 -10.89
N MET A 311 -53.12 10.27 -10.09
CA MET A 311 -53.39 9.90 -8.70
C MET A 311 -53.74 11.13 -7.85
N LYS A 312 -52.96 12.21 -7.97
CA LYS A 312 -53.23 13.48 -7.27
C LYS A 312 -54.60 14.05 -7.67
N LYS A 313 -54.88 14.11 -8.97
CA LYS A 313 -56.14 14.64 -9.51
C LYS A 313 -57.36 13.86 -9.00
N GLN A 314 -57.30 12.54 -9.02
CA GLN A 314 -58.40 11.68 -8.58
C GLN A 314 -58.60 11.77 -7.06
N ALA A 315 -57.51 11.81 -6.29
CA ALA A 315 -57.57 11.99 -4.84
C ALA A 315 -58.22 13.33 -4.45
N GLY A 316 -57.79 14.43 -5.06
CA GLY A 316 -58.35 15.76 -4.79
C GLY A 316 -59.84 15.88 -5.13
N ALA A 317 -60.27 15.23 -6.22
CA ALA A 317 -61.66 15.24 -6.65
C ALA A 317 -62.62 14.54 -5.66
N LEU A 318 -62.19 13.44 -5.01
CA LEU A 318 -63.05 12.64 -4.14
C LEU A 318 -62.89 12.95 -2.65
N LEU A 319 -61.67 13.30 -2.22
CA LEU A 319 -61.30 13.45 -0.81
C LEU A 319 -61.02 14.90 -0.40
N GLY A 320 -60.93 15.83 -1.35
CA GLY A 320 -60.73 17.26 -1.11
C GLY A 320 -59.26 17.72 -1.16
N PRO A 321 -59.02 19.04 -1.09
CA PRO A 321 -57.71 19.64 -1.33
C PRO A 321 -56.65 19.35 -0.25
N ASP A 322 -57.06 19.16 1.01
CA ASP A 322 -56.12 18.85 2.10
C ASP A 322 -55.48 17.48 1.93
N ILE A 323 -56.27 16.50 1.48
CA ILE A 323 -55.79 15.14 1.16
C ILE A 323 -55.02 15.14 -0.16
N GLU A 324 -55.40 15.96 -1.14
CA GLU A 324 -54.61 16.17 -2.36
C GLU A 324 -53.18 16.63 -2.04
N ALA A 325 -53.02 17.57 -1.11
CA ALA A 325 -51.72 18.05 -0.67
C ALA A 325 -50.91 16.94 0.03
N ALA A 326 -51.56 16.12 0.87
CA ALA A 326 -50.92 15.00 1.55
C ALA A 326 -50.44 13.89 0.59
N VAL A 327 -51.25 13.57 -0.43
CA VAL A 327 -50.90 12.61 -1.50
C VAL A 327 -49.81 13.17 -2.42
N ALA A 328 -49.77 14.50 -2.59
CA ALA A 328 -48.75 15.18 -3.39
C ALA A 328 -47.41 15.39 -2.66
N GLN A 329 -47.35 15.11 -1.35
CA GLN A 329 -46.14 15.27 -0.55
C GLN A 329 -45.12 14.20 -0.98
N GLU A 330 -44.06 14.62 -1.66
CA GLU A 330 -42.93 13.73 -1.99
C GLU A 330 -42.04 13.53 -0.76
N GLY A 331 -41.47 12.33 -0.62
CA GLY A 331 -40.52 12.00 0.45
C GLY A 331 -41.10 11.25 1.64
N VAL A 332 -42.39 10.89 1.62
CA VAL A 332 -43.00 10.02 2.65
C VAL A 332 -42.85 8.54 2.25
N TYR A 333 -42.12 7.78 3.07
CA TYR A 333 -41.83 6.37 2.83
C TYR A 333 -42.44 5.50 3.93
N MET A 334 -43.28 4.52 3.56
CA MET A 334 -43.78 3.54 4.53
C MET A 334 -42.72 2.47 4.76
N CYS A 335 -42.26 2.31 6.01
CA CYS A 335 -41.18 1.40 6.39
C CYS A 335 -41.57 0.60 7.63
N ASN A 336 -41.01 -0.61 7.80
CA ASN A 336 -41.28 -1.47 8.95
C ASN A 336 -40.06 -1.83 9.80
N PHE A 337 -39.01 -1.01 9.77
CA PHE A 337 -37.72 -1.29 10.41
C PHE A 337 -37.14 -0.09 11.16
N MET A 338 -37.96 0.93 11.42
CA MET A 338 -37.53 2.14 12.12
C MET A 338 -37.48 1.95 13.63
N ARG A 339 -38.44 1.21 14.21
CA ARG A 339 -38.49 0.94 15.66
C ARG A 339 -37.30 0.09 16.13
N ASP A 340 -36.79 0.42 17.30
CA ASP A 340 -35.77 -0.37 18.00
C ASP A 340 -36.40 -1.50 18.82
N PRO A 341 -35.65 -2.59 19.10
CA PRO A 341 -36.13 -3.61 20.01
C PRO A 341 -36.33 -3.01 21.41
N GLU A 342 -37.35 -3.49 22.13
CA GLU A 342 -37.54 -3.11 23.53
C GLU A 342 -36.34 -3.54 24.38
N GLU A 343 -35.88 -2.71 25.32
CA GLU A 343 -34.82 -3.09 26.26
C GLU A 343 -35.38 -4.11 27.27
N ASN A 344 -34.87 -5.35 27.23
CA ASN A 344 -35.14 -6.35 28.27
C ASN A 344 -33.95 -6.49 29.22
N GLU A 345 -34.26 -6.80 30.49
CA GLU A 345 -33.28 -7.04 31.55
C GLU A 345 -32.56 -8.40 31.45
N ASP A 346 -32.97 -9.29 30.53
CA ASP A 346 -32.43 -10.64 30.38
C ASP A 346 -31.65 -10.82 29.04
N PRO A 347 -30.30 -10.89 29.07
CA PRO A 347 -29.46 -10.86 27.88
C PRO A 347 -29.50 -12.13 27.01
N ASP A 348 -30.14 -13.22 27.47
CA ASP A 348 -30.21 -14.50 26.74
C ASP A 348 -31.48 -14.66 25.86
N VAL A 349 -32.38 -13.67 25.87
CA VAL A 349 -33.60 -13.67 25.03
C VAL A 349 -33.49 -12.62 23.92
N GLU A 350 -33.15 -13.05 22.71
CA GLU A 350 -33.23 -12.18 21.52
C GLU A 350 -34.69 -11.79 21.25
N ILE A 351 -35.08 -10.55 21.57
CA ILE A 351 -36.37 -10.01 21.15
C ILE A 351 -36.30 -9.68 19.65
N GLU A 352 -37.26 -10.16 18.88
CA GLU A 352 -37.40 -9.76 17.47
C GLU A 352 -37.71 -8.26 17.36
N ILE A 353 -37.04 -7.58 16.43
CA ILE A 353 -37.26 -6.15 16.16
C ILE A 353 -38.75 -5.94 15.78
N PRO A 354 -39.49 -5.02 16.45
CA PRO A 354 -40.87 -4.74 16.11
C PRO A 354 -41.02 -4.26 14.67
N LYS A 355 -41.70 -5.03 13.81
CA LYS A 355 -41.86 -4.71 12.39
C LYS A 355 -43.15 -3.95 12.10
N VAL A 356 -43.26 -2.74 12.62
CA VAL A 356 -44.48 -1.92 12.47
C VAL A 356 -44.39 -1.05 11.23
N TYR A 357 -45.35 -1.17 10.32
CA TYR A 357 -45.37 -0.43 9.05
C TYR A 357 -45.87 1.01 9.23
N GLU A 358 -44.96 1.98 9.17
CA GLU A 358 -45.23 3.39 9.53
C GLU A 358 -44.59 4.40 8.56
N PRO A 359 -45.15 5.63 8.44
CA PRO A 359 -44.61 6.66 7.56
C PRO A 359 -43.35 7.31 8.14
N VAL A 360 -42.33 7.44 7.29
CA VAL A 360 -41.11 8.21 7.54
C VAL A 360 -41.10 9.41 6.60
N GLU A 361 -41.08 10.62 7.15
CA GLU A 361 -41.10 11.86 6.36
C GLU A 361 -39.69 12.37 6.00
N ASP A 362 -38.65 11.98 6.75
CA ASP A 362 -37.26 12.42 6.52
C ASP A 362 -36.41 11.32 5.86
N LEU A 363 -35.90 11.62 4.66
CA LEU A 363 -34.98 10.76 3.94
C LEU A 363 -33.63 10.61 4.66
N MET A 364 -33.18 11.63 5.41
CA MET A 364 -31.90 11.59 6.11
C MET A 364 -31.93 10.59 7.27
N GLU A 365 -32.99 10.62 8.07
CA GLU A 365 -33.25 9.64 9.12
C GLU A 365 -33.28 8.21 8.56
N LEU A 366 -33.98 8.01 7.44
CA LEU A 366 -34.05 6.71 6.77
C LEU A 366 -32.67 6.24 6.26
N LYS A 367 -31.87 7.15 5.70
CA LYS A 367 -30.49 6.87 5.27
C LYS A 367 -29.59 6.48 6.44
N GLU A 368 -29.72 7.16 7.58
CA GLU A 368 -28.95 6.86 8.79
C GLU A 368 -29.30 5.46 9.33
N ARG A 369 -30.60 5.15 9.42
CA ARG A 369 -31.08 3.82 9.85
C ARG A 369 -30.57 2.72 8.92
N LEU A 370 -30.66 2.91 7.61
CA LEU A 370 -30.13 1.95 6.62
C LEU A 370 -28.60 1.82 6.70
N GLY A 371 -27.89 2.92 6.96
CA GLY A 371 -26.44 2.93 7.19
C GLY A 371 -26.05 2.12 8.42
N MET A 372 -26.84 2.20 9.50
CA MET A 372 -26.66 1.37 10.69
C MET A 372 -26.86 -0.12 10.38
N TYR A 373 -27.92 -0.50 9.64
CA TYR A 373 -28.12 -1.90 9.23
C TYR A 373 -26.99 -2.41 8.32
N GLN A 374 -26.49 -1.58 7.41
CA GLN A 374 -25.35 -1.93 6.57
C GLN A 374 -24.07 -2.12 7.41
N GLY A 375 -23.86 -1.28 8.43
CA GLY A 375 -22.79 -1.46 9.42
C GLY A 375 -22.88 -2.79 10.16
N LYS A 376 -24.06 -3.10 10.74
CA LYS A 376 -24.34 -4.37 11.42
C LYS A 376 -24.10 -5.58 10.50
N TYR A 377 -24.55 -5.49 9.24
CA TYR A 377 -24.29 -6.54 8.24
C TYR A 377 -22.79 -6.75 8.00
N ASN A 378 -22.02 -5.67 7.88
CA ASN A 378 -20.58 -5.74 7.65
C ASN A 378 -19.81 -6.30 8.85
N ASP A 379 -20.26 -6.00 10.07
CA ASP A 379 -19.68 -6.53 11.30
C ASP A 379 -19.89 -8.04 11.44
N MET A 380 -21.06 -8.54 11.04
CA MET A 380 -21.36 -9.98 10.97
C MET A 380 -20.62 -10.67 9.81
N ASN A 381 -20.49 -10.00 8.66
CA ASN A 381 -19.92 -10.55 7.43
C ASN A 381 -18.56 -9.95 7.06
N ARG A 382 -17.58 -9.99 7.99
CA ARG A 382 -16.25 -9.37 7.82
C ARG A 382 -15.46 -9.83 6.58
N ARG A 383 -15.72 -11.04 6.07
CA ARG A 383 -15.03 -11.59 4.90
C ARG A 383 -15.48 -10.96 3.57
N ALA A 384 -16.70 -10.44 3.52
CA ALA A 384 -17.29 -9.88 2.31
C ALA A 384 -18.19 -8.68 2.68
N PRO A 385 -17.59 -7.55 3.10
CA PRO A 385 -18.36 -6.36 3.44
C PRO A 385 -19.03 -5.77 2.21
N MET A 386 -20.22 -5.22 2.41
CA MET A 386 -21.00 -4.50 1.42
C MET A 386 -20.86 -2.99 1.67
N ASP A 387 -20.31 -2.28 0.68
CA ASP A 387 -20.27 -0.81 0.67
C ASP A 387 -21.25 -0.26 -0.37
N LEU A 388 -22.54 -0.31 -0.02
CA LEU A 388 -23.61 0.30 -0.79
C LEU A 388 -23.60 1.82 -0.58
N VAL A 389 -23.81 2.58 -1.66
CA VAL A 389 -24.00 4.03 -1.57
C VAL A 389 -25.50 4.33 -1.50
N LEU A 390 -25.95 4.90 -0.38
CA LEU A 390 -27.35 5.16 -0.08
C LEU A 390 -27.84 6.50 -0.66
N PHE A 391 -27.94 6.59 -2.00
CA PHE A 391 -28.64 7.70 -2.66
C PHE A 391 -30.15 7.45 -2.72
N LYS A 392 -30.94 8.48 -3.05
CA LYS A 392 -32.42 8.45 -3.00
C LYS A 392 -33.03 7.19 -3.62
N ASP A 393 -32.81 6.93 -4.91
CA ASP A 393 -33.43 5.77 -5.58
C ASP A 393 -32.98 4.44 -4.97
N CYS A 394 -31.74 4.35 -4.48
CA CYS A 394 -31.24 3.16 -3.81
C CYS A 394 -32.02 2.86 -2.52
N VAL A 395 -32.27 3.90 -1.72
CA VAL A 395 -33.12 3.83 -0.52
C VAL A 395 -34.54 3.41 -0.90
N GLU A 396 -35.11 4.01 -1.95
CA GLU A 396 -36.44 3.62 -2.43
C GLU A 396 -36.50 2.15 -2.84
N HIS A 397 -35.51 1.65 -3.58
CA HIS A 397 -35.44 0.24 -3.95
C HIS A 397 -35.30 -0.69 -2.73
N ILE A 398 -34.55 -0.31 -1.70
CA ILE A 398 -34.47 -1.09 -0.46
C ILE A 398 -35.85 -1.16 0.20
N VAL A 399 -36.54 -0.02 0.36
CA VAL A 399 -37.88 0.03 0.96
C VAL A 399 -38.87 -0.82 0.17
N ARG A 400 -38.84 -0.76 -1.17
CA ARG A 400 -39.68 -1.59 -2.05
C ARG A 400 -39.44 -3.08 -1.80
N VAL A 401 -38.18 -3.52 -1.79
CA VAL A 401 -37.83 -4.93 -1.60
C VAL A 401 -38.20 -5.40 -0.19
N VAL A 402 -37.94 -4.60 0.85
CA VAL A 402 -38.36 -4.90 2.21
C VAL A 402 -39.89 -5.04 2.31
N ARG A 403 -40.66 -4.13 1.69
CA ARG A 403 -42.13 -4.23 1.63
C ARG A 403 -42.59 -5.51 0.96
N ILE A 404 -41.96 -5.91 -0.15
CA ILE A 404 -42.30 -7.15 -0.85
C ILE A 404 -41.98 -8.37 0.03
N LEU A 405 -40.80 -8.44 0.63
CA LEU A 405 -40.38 -9.55 1.49
C LEU A 405 -41.20 -9.64 2.80
N SER A 406 -41.67 -8.51 3.31
CA SER A 406 -42.50 -8.47 4.52
C SER A 406 -43.95 -8.89 4.24
N THR A 407 -44.35 -8.97 2.98
CA THR A 407 -45.68 -9.43 2.59
C THR A 407 -45.68 -10.97 2.48
N PRO A 408 -46.60 -11.70 3.14
CA PRO A 408 -46.75 -13.13 2.93
C PRO A 408 -47.02 -13.45 1.45
N ARG A 409 -46.37 -14.49 0.90
CA ARG A 409 -46.40 -14.82 -0.54
C ARG A 409 -45.83 -13.71 -1.45
N GLY A 410 -45.00 -12.85 -0.88
CA GLY A 410 -44.33 -11.76 -1.59
C GLY A 410 -43.10 -12.25 -2.33
N HIS A 411 -43.14 -12.19 -3.66
CA HIS A 411 -42.00 -12.49 -4.54
C HIS A 411 -41.62 -11.24 -5.33
N ALA A 412 -40.33 -11.01 -5.56
CA ALA A 412 -39.85 -9.82 -6.24
C ALA A 412 -39.22 -10.18 -7.61
N LEU A 413 -39.54 -9.40 -8.63
CA LEU A 413 -38.86 -9.41 -9.92
C LEU A 413 -38.15 -8.08 -10.11
N LEU A 414 -36.84 -8.07 -9.84
CA LEU A 414 -35.99 -6.90 -10.00
C LEU A 414 -35.40 -6.89 -11.41
N VAL A 415 -35.80 -5.90 -12.21
CA VAL A 415 -35.35 -5.79 -13.60
C VAL A 415 -34.48 -4.55 -13.76
N GLY A 416 -33.26 -4.72 -14.25
CA GLY A 416 -32.39 -3.58 -14.54
C GLY A 416 -31.06 -3.99 -15.14
N VAL A 417 -30.29 -3.02 -15.62
CA VAL A 417 -28.96 -3.28 -16.20
C VAL A 417 -27.98 -3.86 -15.17
N GLY A 418 -26.95 -4.54 -15.65
CA GLY A 418 -25.88 -5.07 -14.79
C GLY A 418 -25.22 -3.94 -13.98
N GLY A 419 -24.96 -4.19 -12.69
CA GLY A 419 -24.35 -3.20 -11.80
C GLY A 419 -25.30 -2.17 -11.17
N SER A 420 -26.61 -2.23 -11.45
CA SER A 420 -27.61 -1.34 -10.84
C SER A 420 -27.86 -1.55 -9.34
N GLY A 421 -27.20 -2.52 -8.71
CA GLY A 421 -27.31 -2.79 -7.26
C GLY A 421 -28.36 -3.82 -6.84
N LYS A 422 -29.12 -4.43 -7.77
CA LYS A 422 -30.22 -5.40 -7.46
C LYS A 422 -29.87 -6.46 -6.40
N GLN A 423 -28.71 -7.12 -6.56
CA GLN A 423 -28.27 -8.17 -5.64
C GLN A 423 -27.93 -7.60 -4.26
N SER A 424 -27.17 -6.49 -4.21
CA SER A 424 -26.77 -5.84 -2.96
C SER A 424 -27.97 -5.25 -2.21
N VAL A 425 -28.92 -4.66 -2.92
CA VAL A 425 -30.21 -4.19 -2.34
C VAL A 425 -30.98 -5.37 -1.75
N THR A 426 -31.08 -6.49 -2.48
CA THR A 426 -31.75 -7.69 -1.97
C THR A 426 -31.06 -8.24 -0.73
N GLN A 427 -29.73 -8.28 -0.70
CA GLN A 427 -28.95 -8.74 0.44
C GLN A 427 -29.23 -7.89 1.69
N LEU A 428 -29.20 -6.56 1.55
CA LEU A 428 -29.50 -5.66 2.66
C LEU A 428 -30.95 -5.78 3.11
N ALA A 429 -31.90 -5.80 2.18
CA ALA A 429 -33.33 -5.94 2.49
C ALA A 429 -33.63 -7.27 3.21
N THR A 430 -33.02 -8.36 2.76
CA THR A 430 -33.13 -9.68 3.41
C THR A 430 -32.61 -9.64 4.84
N PHE A 431 -31.47 -8.96 5.06
CA PHE A 431 -30.89 -8.78 6.38
C PHE A 431 -31.76 -7.91 7.31
N ILE A 432 -32.34 -6.82 6.78
CA ILE A 432 -33.28 -5.96 7.52
C ILE A 432 -34.51 -6.76 7.96
N CYS A 433 -35.03 -7.63 7.09
CA CYS A 433 -36.12 -8.53 7.44
C CYS A 433 -35.72 -9.65 8.42
N GLY A 434 -34.43 -9.86 8.69
CA GLY A 434 -33.95 -10.98 9.50
C GLY A 434 -34.10 -12.35 8.82
N TYR A 435 -34.21 -12.37 7.49
CA TYR A 435 -34.43 -13.59 6.73
C TYR A 435 -33.11 -14.26 6.34
N LYS A 436 -33.13 -15.58 6.14
CA LYS A 436 -31.94 -16.28 5.64
C LYS A 436 -31.83 -16.08 4.13
N LEU A 437 -30.70 -15.53 3.66
CA LEU A 437 -30.41 -15.45 2.24
C LEU A 437 -29.89 -16.80 1.72
N PHE A 438 -30.52 -17.33 0.68
CA PHE A 438 -30.05 -18.51 -0.04
C PHE A 438 -29.69 -18.17 -1.49
N ARG A 439 -28.52 -18.63 -1.93
CA ARG A 439 -28.01 -18.47 -3.29
C ARG A 439 -27.43 -19.79 -3.77
N ILE A 440 -27.79 -20.21 -4.98
CA ILE A 440 -27.22 -21.42 -5.58
C ILE A 440 -25.80 -21.17 -6.08
N THR A 441 -24.97 -22.20 -5.98
CA THR A 441 -23.58 -22.17 -6.44
C THR A 441 -23.44 -23.00 -7.72
N ILE A 442 -23.51 -22.32 -8.86
CA ILE A 442 -23.47 -22.97 -10.16
C ILE A 442 -22.06 -23.52 -10.45
N THR A 443 -21.92 -24.84 -10.46
CA THR A 443 -20.73 -25.56 -10.96
C THR A 443 -20.95 -26.02 -12.40
N ARG A 444 -19.90 -26.40 -13.18
CA ARG A 444 -20.08 -26.87 -14.58
C ARG A 444 -21.06 -28.05 -14.69
N THR A 445 -21.05 -28.96 -13.71
CA THR A 445 -21.90 -30.16 -13.63
C THR A 445 -23.27 -29.90 -13.02
N TYR A 446 -23.54 -28.69 -12.51
CA TYR A 446 -24.84 -28.34 -11.94
C TYR A 446 -25.96 -28.57 -12.95
N ASN A 447 -26.88 -29.46 -12.59
CA ASN A 447 -28.01 -29.91 -13.40
C ASN A 447 -29.34 -29.73 -12.63
N ILE A 448 -30.43 -30.28 -13.17
CA ILE A 448 -31.75 -30.17 -12.54
C ILE A 448 -31.84 -30.89 -11.20
N ASN A 449 -31.20 -32.05 -11.04
CA ASN A 449 -31.24 -32.79 -9.77
C ASN A 449 -30.59 -31.99 -8.64
N ASN A 450 -29.49 -31.29 -8.93
CA ASN A 450 -28.88 -30.39 -7.93
C ASN A 450 -29.79 -29.23 -7.54
N LEU A 451 -30.54 -28.69 -8.51
CA LEU A 451 -31.54 -27.66 -8.20
C LEU A 451 -32.67 -28.24 -7.35
N ASP A 452 -33.17 -29.43 -7.68
CA ASP A 452 -34.23 -30.08 -6.92
C ASP A 452 -33.74 -30.38 -5.47
N ASP A 453 -32.48 -30.79 -5.26
CA ASP A 453 -31.88 -30.93 -3.92
C ASP A 453 -31.83 -29.60 -3.14
N ASP A 454 -31.40 -28.51 -3.80
CA ASP A 454 -31.38 -27.17 -3.20
C ASP A 454 -32.80 -26.67 -2.87
N LEU A 455 -33.79 -26.97 -3.72
CA LEU A 455 -35.20 -26.65 -3.47
C LEU A 455 -35.77 -27.47 -2.30
N LYS A 456 -35.43 -28.75 -2.18
CA LYS A 456 -35.83 -29.57 -1.02
C LYS A 456 -35.35 -28.96 0.30
N LEU A 457 -34.10 -28.49 0.34
CA LEU A 457 -33.55 -27.80 1.50
C LEU A 457 -34.34 -26.52 1.82
N LEU A 458 -34.65 -25.71 0.81
CA LEU A 458 -35.46 -24.50 0.98
C LEU A 458 -36.86 -24.79 1.53
N TYR A 459 -37.54 -25.80 1.00
CA TYR A 459 -38.87 -26.21 1.43
C TYR A 459 -38.87 -26.72 2.89
N ARG A 460 -37.85 -27.48 3.30
CA ARG A 460 -37.71 -27.93 4.69
C ARG A 460 -37.47 -26.74 5.64
N LEU A 461 -36.57 -25.81 5.29
CA LEU A 461 -36.32 -24.61 6.10
C LEU A 461 -37.56 -23.70 6.23
N ALA A 462 -38.28 -23.49 5.14
CA ALA A 462 -39.44 -22.60 5.12
C ALA A 462 -40.69 -23.23 5.74
N GLY A 463 -40.92 -24.53 5.52
CA GLY A 463 -42.13 -25.24 5.94
C GLY A 463 -42.01 -25.98 7.26
N VAL A 464 -40.97 -26.81 7.45
CA VAL A 464 -40.77 -27.61 8.67
C VAL A 464 -40.29 -26.70 9.80
N ASP A 465 -39.14 -26.04 9.60
CA ASP A 465 -38.56 -25.15 10.63
C ASP A 465 -39.34 -23.84 10.79
N GLY A 466 -40.18 -23.49 9.81
CA GLY A 466 -40.95 -22.24 9.81
C GLY A 466 -40.08 -20.98 9.70
N LYS A 467 -38.83 -21.08 9.24
CA LYS A 467 -37.91 -19.94 9.15
C LYS A 467 -38.08 -19.22 7.81
N PRO A 468 -38.20 -17.89 7.80
CA PRO A 468 -38.30 -17.13 6.55
C PRO A 468 -36.98 -17.14 5.76
N VAL A 469 -37.08 -17.42 4.46
CA VAL A 469 -35.93 -17.58 3.56
C VAL A 469 -36.14 -16.76 2.30
N THR A 470 -35.11 -16.01 1.91
CA THR A 470 -35.07 -15.31 0.63
C THR A 470 -34.19 -16.07 -0.36
N PHE A 471 -34.80 -16.60 -1.42
CA PHE A 471 -34.09 -17.26 -2.51
C PHE A 471 -33.73 -16.23 -3.58
N LEU A 472 -32.44 -15.85 -3.65
CA LEU A 472 -31.92 -14.95 -4.67
C LEU A 472 -31.50 -15.75 -5.92
N PHE A 473 -32.17 -15.49 -7.03
CA PHE A 473 -31.94 -16.18 -8.30
C PHE A 473 -31.71 -15.18 -9.44
N THR A 474 -30.63 -15.35 -10.19
CA THR A 474 -30.14 -14.37 -11.17
C THR A 474 -30.13 -14.94 -12.58
N ASP A 475 -30.06 -14.08 -13.59
CA ASP A 475 -29.99 -14.51 -15.00
C ASP A 475 -28.79 -15.43 -15.29
N SER A 476 -27.65 -15.21 -14.63
CA SER A 476 -26.47 -16.06 -14.74
C SER A 476 -26.66 -17.47 -14.18
N ASP A 477 -27.68 -17.66 -13.33
CA ASP A 477 -27.96 -18.95 -12.69
C ASP A 477 -28.81 -19.86 -13.60
N VAL A 478 -29.42 -19.31 -14.66
CA VAL A 478 -30.24 -20.05 -15.62
C VAL A 478 -29.35 -20.78 -16.64
N LYS A 479 -28.98 -22.01 -16.31
CA LYS A 479 -28.24 -22.90 -17.23
C LYS A 479 -29.12 -23.60 -18.25
N GLN A 480 -30.29 -24.04 -17.80
CA GLN A 480 -31.29 -24.74 -18.60
C GLN A 480 -32.64 -24.07 -18.37
N GLU A 481 -33.44 -23.94 -19.42
CA GLU A 481 -34.75 -23.26 -19.33
C GLU A 481 -35.72 -23.99 -18.39
N VAL A 482 -35.52 -25.29 -18.14
CA VAL A 482 -36.31 -26.10 -17.18
C VAL A 482 -36.19 -25.58 -15.74
N PHE A 483 -35.11 -24.86 -15.39
CA PHE A 483 -35.00 -24.25 -14.05
C PHE A 483 -36.12 -23.23 -13.80
N LEU A 484 -36.49 -22.49 -14.85
CA LEU A 484 -37.55 -21.50 -14.77
C LEU A 484 -38.94 -22.15 -14.70
N GLU A 485 -39.09 -23.40 -15.14
CA GLU A 485 -40.33 -24.16 -14.94
C GLU A 485 -40.53 -24.49 -13.46
N ARG A 486 -39.47 -24.95 -12.75
CA ARG A 486 -39.54 -25.17 -11.30
C ARG A 486 -39.93 -23.91 -10.56
N LEU A 487 -39.28 -22.78 -10.90
CA LEU A 487 -39.61 -21.48 -10.32
C LEU A 487 -41.02 -21.03 -10.66
N ASN A 488 -41.50 -21.25 -11.89
CA ASN A 488 -42.86 -20.91 -12.28
C ASN A 488 -43.88 -21.62 -11.39
N ASN A 489 -43.67 -22.91 -11.09
CA ASN A 489 -44.55 -23.68 -10.20
C ASN A 489 -44.48 -23.19 -8.75
N ILE A 490 -43.31 -22.79 -8.25
CA ILE A 490 -43.18 -22.15 -6.92
C ILE A 490 -44.00 -20.85 -6.87
N LEU A 491 -43.93 -20.03 -7.92
CA LEU A 491 -44.62 -18.73 -7.99
C LEU A 491 -46.14 -18.85 -8.22
N THR A 492 -46.63 -19.96 -8.80
CA THR A 492 -48.06 -20.16 -9.07
C THR A 492 -48.74 -21.08 -8.05
N SER A 493 -48.31 -22.35 -7.94
CA SER A 493 -48.88 -23.33 -7.00
C SER A 493 -48.22 -23.32 -5.63
N GLY A 494 -46.97 -22.87 -5.51
CA GLY A 494 -46.14 -23.04 -4.31
C GLY A 494 -45.68 -24.49 -4.08
N GLU A 495 -45.97 -25.38 -5.01
CA GLU A 495 -45.58 -26.80 -4.97
C GLU A 495 -44.95 -27.18 -6.30
N VAL A 496 -43.84 -27.91 -6.24
CA VAL A 496 -43.13 -28.44 -7.40
C VAL A 496 -43.48 -29.93 -7.55
N PRO A 497 -44.07 -30.35 -8.68
CA PRO A 497 -44.41 -31.75 -8.90
C PRO A 497 -43.20 -32.68 -8.82
N ALA A 498 -43.38 -33.85 -8.21
CA ALA A 498 -42.36 -34.89 -8.04
C ALA A 498 -41.05 -34.38 -7.42
N LEU A 499 -41.10 -33.31 -6.61
CA LEU A 499 -39.93 -32.82 -5.89
C LEU A 499 -39.52 -33.80 -4.78
N PHE A 500 -40.48 -34.21 -3.94
CA PHE A 500 -40.25 -35.15 -2.84
C PHE A 500 -40.68 -36.56 -3.22
N ALA A 501 -39.91 -37.55 -2.79
CA ALA A 501 -40.34 -38.94 -2.87
C ALA A 501 -41.40 -39.24 -1.79
N LYS A 502 -42.22 -40.30 -1.96
CA LYS A 502 -43.34 -40.61 -1.06
C LYS A 502 -42.90 -40.80 0.40
N ASP A 503 -41.75 -41.42 0.61
CA ASP A 503 -41.11 -41.61 1.91
C ASP A 503 -40.65 -40.28 2.54
N GLU A 504 -40.17 -39.32 1.74
CA GLU A 504 -39.82 -37.98 2.22
C GLU A 504 -41.07 -37.18 2.62
N VAL A 505 -42.17 -37.31 1.88
CA VAL A 505 -43.46 -36.66 2.19
C VAL A 505 -43.98 -37.14 3.54
N GLU A 506 -43.97 -38.45 3.80
CA GLU A 506 -44.38 -39.01 5.09
C GLU A 506 -43.50 -38.50 6.25
N CYS A 507 -42.19 -38.37 6.02
CA CYS A 507 -41.26 -37.79 6.99
C CYS A 507 -41.62 -36.32 7.32
N ILE A 508 -41.85 -35.50 6.29
CA ILE A 508 -42.24 -34.08 6.45
C ILE A 508 -43.58 -33.97 7.19
N ILE A 509 -44.56 -34.81 6.85
CA ILE A 509 -45.88 -34.82 7.52
C ILE A 509 -45.71 -35.11 9.02
N ASN A 510 -44.82 -36.03 9.39
CA ASN A 510 -44.54 -36.33 10.79
C ASN A 510 -43.84 -35.17 11.50
N ASP A 511 -42.85 -34.54 10.87
CA ASP A 511 -42.11 -33.41 11.44
C ASP A 511 -43.00 -32.15 11.64
N VAL A 512 -43.98 -31.94 10.75
CA VAL A 512 -44.87 -30.77 10.77
C VAL A 512 -46.07 -30.95 11.72
N ARG A 513 -46.36 -32.18 12.18
CA ARG A 513 -47.53 -32.47 13.02
C ARG A 513 -47.53 -31.70 14.35
N ASP A 514 -46.38 -31.57 15.00
CA ASP A 514 -46.26 -30.83 16.27
C ASP A 514 -46.51 -29.32 16.08
N PRO A 515 -45.86 -28.63 15.11
CA PRO A 515 -46.21 -27.26 14.75
C PRO A 515 -47.69 -27.08 14.37
N PHE A 516 -48.28 -28.01 13.62
CA PHE A 516 -49.68 -27.96 13.21
C PHE A 516 -50.63 -27.96 14.42
N LYS A 517 -50.40 -28.84 15.40
CA LYS A 517 -51.21 -28.89 16.62
C LYS A 517 -51.10 -27.62 17.46
N LYS A 518 -49.93 -26.96 17.44
CA LYS A 518 -49.69 -25.72 18.16
C LYS A 518 -50.40 -24.52 17.51
N GLU A 519 -50.34 -24.40 16.19
CA GLU A 519 -50.88 -23.24 15.45
C GLU A 519 -52.35 -23.39 15.07
N MET A 520 -52.79 -24.61 14.78
CA MET A 520 -54.14 -24.94 14.30
C MET A 520 -54.82 -25.98 15.20
N PRO A 521 -55.04 -25.69 16.50
CA PRO A 521 -55.52 -26.69 17.48
C PRO A 521 -56.95 -27.21 17.21
N LYS A 522 -57.72 -26.51 16.36
CA LYS A 522 -59.13 -26.85 16.03
C LYS A 522 -59.27 -27.67 14.74
N CYS A 523 -58.20 -27.86 13.97
CA CYS A 523 -58.24 -28.57 12.70
C CYS A 523 -57.93 -30.07 12.89
N PRO A 524 -58.64 -30.99 12.20
CA PRO A 524 -58.40 -32.42 12.31
C PRO A 524 -57.03 -32.82 11.73
N ASP A 525 -56.32 -33.68 12.46
CA ASP A 525 -54.98 -34.23 12.14
C ASP A 525 -55.09 -35.30 11.02
N THR A 526 -55.34 -34.84 9.79
CA THR A 526 -55.34 -35.66 8.58
C THR A 526 -54.08 -35.38 7.76
N ASN A 527 -53.55 -36.40 7.07
CA ASN A 527 -52.34 -36.24 6.24
C ASN A 527 -52.50 -35.15 5.17
N SER A 528 -53.71 -35.00 4.59
CA SER A 528 -54.01 -33.95 3.62
C SER A 528 -53.97 -32.55 4.22
N ALA A 529 -54.53 -32.36 5.43
CA ALA A 529 -54.49 -31.08 6.13
C ALA A 529 -53.07 -30.70 6.57
N LEU A 530 -52.26 -31.68 6.99
CA LEU A 530 -50.84 -31.47 7.34
C LEU A 530 -50.02 -31.03 6.12
N TRP A 531 -50.24 -31.65 4.97
CA TRP A 531 -49.57 -31.27 3.72
C TRP A 531 -49.97 -29.86 3.28
N GLU A 532 -51.26 -29.53 3.32
CA GLU A 532 -51.74 -28.19 2.99
C GLU A 532 -51.14 -27.12 3.91
N PHE A 533 -51.06 -27.41 5.21
CA PHE A 533 -50.41 -26.53 6.19
C PHE A 533 -48.90 -26.37 5.93
N PHE A 534 -48.20 -27.45 5.59
CA PHE A 534 -46.79 -27.38 5.18
C PHE A 534 -46.61 -26.45 3.97
N ILE A 535 -47.41 -26.64 2.93
CA ILE A 535 -47.36 -25.80 1.72
C ILE A 535 -47.73 -24.34 2.02
N ASP A 536 -48.71 -24.09 2.89
CA ASP A 536 -49.08 -22.72 3.27
C ASP A 536 -47.96 -22.02 4.05
N ARG A 537 -47.27 -22.73 4.96
CA ARG A 537 -46.05 -22.22 5.61
C ARG A 537 -44.94 -21.95 4.62
N VAL A 538 -44.69 -22.85 3.66
CA VAL A 538 -43.71 -22.60 2.60
C VAL A 538 -44.07 -21.34 1.81
N LYS A 539 -45.33 -21.18 1.38
CA LYS A 539 -45.79 -19.99 0.65
C LYS A 539 -45.64 -18.70 1.45
N SER A 540 -45.82 -18.76 2.76
CA SER A 540 -45.70 -17.60 3.65
C SER A 540 -44.25 -17.21 3.92
N ASN A 541 -43.34 -18.19 3.99
CA ASN A 541 -41.96 -17.99 4.43
C ASN A 541 -40.91 -18.01 3.31
N LEU A 542 -41.20 -18.62 2.16
CA LEU A 542 -40.27 -18.70 1.02
C LEU A 542 -40.49 -17.51 0.09
N HIS A 543 -39.52 -16.61 0.02
CA HIS A 543 -39.57 -15.43 -0.84
C HIS A 543 -38.57 -15.56 -1.99
N VAL A 544 -39.07 -15.72 -3.22
CA VAL A 544 -38.23 -15.75 -4.41
C VAL A 544 -37.95 -14.33 -4.91
N VAL A 545 -36.67 -13.99 -5.10
CA VAL A 545 -36.23 -12.72 -5.68
C VAL A 545 -35.45 -12.97 -6.96
N LEU A 546 -36.06 -12.58 -8.08
CA LEU A 546 -35.52 -12.75 -9.43
C LEU A 546 -34.79 -11.48 -9.87
N CYS A 547 -33.49 -11.57 -10.15
CA CYS A 547 -32.67 -10.44 -10.61
C CYS A 547 -32.32 -10.59 -12.09
N PHE A 548 -33.15 -10.01 -12.98
CA PHE A 548 -33.00 -10.14 -14.43
C PHE A 548 -32.54 -8.85 -15.11
N SER A 549 -31.91 -9.02 -16.28
CA SER A 549 -31.50 -7.94 -17.16
C SER A 549 -32.55 -7.75 -18.26
N PRO A 550 -33.01 -6.50 -18.54
CA PRO A 550 -33.89 -6.23 -19.67
C PRO A 550 -33.13 -6.20 -21.01
N VAL A 551 -31.79 -6.29 -20.98
CA VAL A 551 -30.93 -6.25 -22.17
C VAL A 551 -30.96 -7.59 -22.90
N GLY A 552 -31.26 -7.55 -24.20
CA GLY A 552 -31.36 -8.73 -25.06
C GLY A 552 -32.77 -9.30 -25.16
N GLU A 553 -32.92 -10.38 -25.91
CA GLU A 553 -34.24 -10.98 -26.21
C GLU A 553 -34.67 -12.02 -25.18
N LYS A 554 -33.71 -12.64 -24.47
CA LYS A 554 -33.95 -13.75 -23.53
C LYS A 554 -34.99 -13.44 -22.46
N PHE A 555 -34.92 -12.25 -21.84
CA PHE A 555 -35.89 -11.85 -20.82
C PHE A 555 -37.31 -11.83 -21.37
N ARG A 556 -37.49 -11.29 -22.59
CA ARG A 556 -38.79 -11.17 -23.25
C ARG A 556 -39.36 -12.53 -23.65
N ASP A 557 -38.49 -13.46 -24.03
CA ASP A 557 -38.90 -14.83 -24.36
C ASP A 557 -39.27 -15.62 -23.11
N ARG A 558 -38.49 -15.49 -22.04
CA ARG A 558 -38.76 -16.14 -20.74
C ARG A 558 -40.04 -15.63 -20.11
N ALA A 559 -40.28 -14.32 -20.12
CA ALA A 559 -41.51 -13.74 -19.61
C ALA A 559 -42.77 -14.25 -20.35
N ARG A 560 -42.64 -14.57 -21.65
CA ARG A 560 -43.72 -15.18 -22.45
C ARG A 560 -43.90 -16.67 -22.16
N LYS A 561 -42.80 -17.41 -22.03
CA LYS A 561 -42.79 -18.87 -21.77
C LYS A 561 -43.22 -19.24 -20.35
N PHE A 562 -42.96 -18.35 -19.39
CA PHE A 562 -43.21 -18.56 -17.96
C PHE A 562 -43.99 -17.36 -17.39
N PRO A 563 -45.32 -17.30 -17.59
CA PRO A 563 -46.16 -16.19 -17.13
C PRO A 563 -46.17 -15.99 -15.61
N GLY A 564 -45.85 -17.02 -14.83
CA GLY A 564 -45.70 -16.94 -13.38
C GLY A 564 -44.61 -15.95 -12.94
N LEU A 565 -43.57 -15.74 -13.76
CA LEU A 565 -42.49 -14.80 -13.44
C LEU A 565 -42.98 -13.35 -13.34
N ILE A 566 -43.91 -12.94 -14.21
CA ILE A 566 -44.48 -11.58 -14.20
C ILE A 566 -45.69 -11.50 -13.28
N SER A 567 -46.52 -12.54 -13.28
CA SER A 567 -47.82 -12.49 -12.63
C SER A 567 -47.78 -12.89 -11.15
N GLY A 568 -46.83 -13.73 -10.75
CA GLY A 568 -46.58 -14.16 -9.37
C GLY A 568 -45.70 -13.19 -8.58
N CYS A 569 -44.82 -12.45 -9.26
CA CYS A 569 -43.95 -11.46 -8.64
C CYS A 569 -44.51 -10.03 -8.69
N THR A 570 -44.08 -9.21 -7.75
CA THR A 570 -44.12 -7.75 -7.85
C THR A 570 -42.86 -7.29 -8.59
N THR A 571 -43.03 -6.53 -9.67
CA THR A 571 -41.91 -6.03 -10.47
C THR A 571 -41.42 -4.71 -9.91
N ASP A 572 -40.10 -4.60 -9.73
CA ASP A 572 -39.42 -3.34 -9.44
C ASP A 572 -38.40 -3.06 -10.55
N TRP A 573 -38.61 -1.95 -11.26
CA TRP A 573 -37.79 -1.54 -12.40
C TRP A 573 -36.68 -0.59 -11.97
N PHE A 574 -35.43 -1.04 -12.07
CA PHE A 574 -34.24 -0.25 -11.79
C PHE A 574 -33.91 0.63 -12.99
N GLN A 575 -34.20 1.92 -12.86
CA GLN A 575 -33.88 2.93 -13.86
C GLN A 575 -32.36 3.24 -13.88
N PRO A 576 -31.84 3.79 -14.99
CA PRO A 576 -30.49 4.34 -15.01
C PRO A 576 -30.34 5.42 -13.93
N TRP A 577 -29.16 5.47 -13.30
CA TRP A 577 -28.91 6.39 -12.20
C TRP A 577 -29.04 7.85 -12.67
N PRO A 578 -29.86 8.68 -12.00
CA PRO A 578 -29.96 10.09 -12.33
C PRO A 578 -28.65 10.82 -12.03
N LEU A 579 -28.52 12.03 -12.57
CA LEU A 579 -27.31 12.84 -12.39
C LEU A 579 -27.02 13.14 -10.90
N GLU A 580 -28.07 13.31 -10.10
CA GLU A 580 -27.98 13.50 -8.65
C GLU A 580 -27.34 12.29 -7.95
N ALA A 581 -27.81 11.08 -8.26
CA ALA A 581 -27.24 9.84 -7.75
C ALA A 581 -25.77 9.66 -8.15
N LEU A 582 -25.43 9.95 -9.42
CA LEU A 582 -24.05 9.90 -9.89
C LEU A 582 -23.15 10.89 -9.12
N THR A 583 -23.66 12.09 -8.83
CA THR A 583 -22.93 13.11 -8.07
C THR A 583 -22.72 12.68 -6.62
N GLU A 584 -23.73 12.10 -5.96
CA GLU A 584 -23.61 11.58 -4.59
C GLU A 584 -22.61 10.40 -4.51
N VAL A 585 -22.66 9.49 -5.48
CA VAL A 585 -21.69 8.39 -5.60
C VAL A 585 -20.28 8.92 -5.81
N ALA A 586 -20.06 9.83 -6.77
CA ALA A 586 -18.75 10.45 -6.94
C ALA A 586 -18.27 11.19 -5.69
N GLY A 587 -19.19 11.87 -4.98
CA GLY A 587 -18.87 12.58 -3.73
C GLY A 587 -18.39 11.65 -2.63
N ARG A 588 -18.99 10.45 -2.50
CA ARG A 588 -18.53 9.44 -1.52
C ARG A 588 -17.16 8.85 -1.89
N PHE A 589 -16.89 8.63 -3.17
CA PHE A 589 -15.61 8.06 -3.62
C PHE A 589 -14.48 9.11 -3.65
N LEU A 590 -14.77 10.36 -4.01
CA LEU A 590 -13.78 11.45 -4.15
C LEU A 590 -13.78 12.43 -2.95
N GLY A 591 -14.55 12.13 -1.90
CA GLY A 591 -14.65 12.94 -0.69
C GLY A 591 -13.47 12.74 0.28
N ASP A 592 -13.71 13.00 1.57
CA ASP A 592 -12.66 13.19 2.61
C ASP A 592 -11.65 12.04 2.75
N LYS A 593 -12.03 10.81 2.43
CA LYS A 593 -11.14 9.64 2.51
C LYS A 593 -10.07 9.62 1.41
N PHE A 594 -10.25 10.38 0.32
CA PHE A 594 -9.33 10.39 -0.81
C PHE A 594 -8.40 11.61 -0.75
N LYS A 595 -7.10 11.38 -0.58
CA LYS A 595 -6.09 12.45 -0.55
C LYS A 595 -5.93 13.05 -1.95
N MET A 596 -6.49 14.24 -2.15
CA MET A 596 -6.38 15.02 -3.39
C MET A 596 -5.87 16.43 -3.09
N GLU A 597 -4.85 16.87 -3.82
CA GLU A 597 -4.35 18.26 -3.76
C GLU A 597 -5.24 19.18 -4.60
N ALA A 598 -6.39 19.55 -4.04
CA ALA A 598 -7.35 20.47 -4.65
C ALA A 598 -8.10 21.26 -3.56
N THR A 599 -8.57 22.46 -3.90
CA THR A 599 -9.51 23.18 -3.03
C THR A 599 -10.88 22.49 -3.05
N GLU A 600 -11.70 22.69 -2.02
CA GLU A 600 -13.01 22.06 -1.92
C GLU A 600 -13.94 22.43 -3.08
N GLU A 601 -13.81 23.66 -3.62
CA GLU A 601 -14.58 24.10 -4.80
C GLU A 601 -14.19 23.30 -6.04
N VAL A 602 -12.89 23.04 -6.25
CA VAL A 602 -12.40 22.24 -7.37
C VAL A 602 -12.82 20.78 -7.22
N LYS A 603 -12.84 20.24 -6.01
CA LYS A 603 -13.35 18.88 -5.74
C LYS A 603 -14.84 18.77 -6.09
N GLN A 604 -15.67 19.70 -5.65
CA GLN A 604 -17.09 19.70 -5.98
C GLN A 604 -17.33 19.83 -7.50
N ALA A 605 -16.57 20.71 -8.18
CA ALA A 605 -16.63 20.85 -9.63
C ALA A 605 -16.20 19.56 -10.37
N LEU A 606 -15.19 18.86 -9.85
CA LEU A 606 -14.74 17.56 -10.37
C LEU A 606 -15.82 16.48 -10.20
N VAL A 607 -16.42 16.36 -9.02
CA VAL A 607 -17.50 15.40 -8.73
C VAL A 607 -18.63 15.57 -9.76
N GLN A 608 -19.07 16.81 -10.00
CA GLN A 608 -20.08 17.11 -11.01
C GLN A 608 -19.60 16.79 -12.44
N HIS A 609 -18.33 17.04 -12.75
CA HIS A 609 -17.77 16.70 -14.07
C HIS A 609 -17.78 15.19 -14.31
N VAL A 610 -17.31 14.40 -13.35
CA VAL A 610 -17.25 12.94 -13.41
C VAL A 610 -18.65 12.33 -13.58
N ALA A 611 -19.65 12.81 -12.84
CA ALA A 611 -21.05 12.42 -13.01
C ALA A 611 -21.58 12.75 -14.42
N TYR A 612 -21.25 13.94 -14.93
CA TYR A 612 -21.66 14.38 -16.27
C TYR A 612 -21.03 13.56 -17.39
N VAL A 613 -19.75 13.16 -17.24
CA VAL A 613 -19.07 12.27 -18.19
C VAL A 613 -19.88 10.98 -18.38
N HIS A 614 -20.33 10.35 -17.30
CA HIS A 614 -21.13 9.12 -17.39
C HIS A 614 -22.49 9.34 -18.05
N HIS A 615 -23.21 10.39 -17.62
CA HIS A 615 -24.53 10.72 -18.16
C HIS A 615 -24.50 10.98 -19.67
N ASP A 616 -23.49 11.69 -20.17
CA ASP A 616 -23.36 11.96 -21.60
C ASP A 616 -22.97 10.73 -22.42
N MET A 617 -22.29 9.75 -21.81
CA MET A 617 -21.98 8.51 -22.51
C MET A 617 -23.24 7.74 -22.95
N GLU A 618 -24.34 7.83 -22.21
CA GLU A 618 -25.61 7.20 -22.61
C GLU A 618 -26.08 7.74 -23.96
N LYS A 619 -26.05 9.07 -24.16
CA LYS A 619 -26.41 9.71 -25.43
C LYS A 619 -25.43 9.33 -26.54
N VAL A 620 -24.13 9.29 -26.24
CA VAL A 620 -23.09 8.92 -27.21
C VAL A 620 -23.25 7.47 -27.69
N THR A 621 -23.56 6.53 -26.78
CA THR A 621 -23.81 5.13 -27.19
C THR A 621 -25.01 4.98 -28.10
N GLN A 622 -26.07 5.76 -27.87
CA GLN A 622 -27.25 5.78 -28.73
C GLN A 622 -26.93 6.35 -30.13
N ASP A 623 -26.23 7.48 -30.20
CA ASP A 623 -25.77 8.08 -31.48
C ASP A 623 -24.85 7.12 -32.25
N TYR A 624 -23.94 6.44 -31.55
CA TYR A 624 -23.05 5.45 -32.15
C TYR A 624 -23.82 4.24 -32.73
N PHE A 625 -24.84 3.75 -32.01
CA PHE A 625 -25.71 2.69 -32.50
C PHE A 625 -26.53 3.14 -33.72
N GLN A 626 -27.05 4.36 -33.72
CA GLN A 626 -27.82 4.88 -34.85
C GLN A 626 -26.97 4.98 -36.14
N ARG A 627 -25.70 5.38 -36.02
CA ARG A 627 -24.78 5.54 -37.16
C ARG A 627 -24.15 4.24 -37.64
N TYR A 628 -23.58 3.45 -36.72
CA TYR A 628 -22.77 2.28 -37.07
C TYR A 628 -23.46 0.94 -36.82
N ARG A 629 -24.67 0.93 -36.22
CA ARG A 629 -25.40 -0.28 -35.82
C ARG A 629 -24.60 -1.20 -34.88
N ARG A 630 -23.61 -0.65 -34.17
CA ARG A 630 -22.81 -1.33 -33.14
C ARG A 630 -23.36 -0.96 -31.77
N GLN A 631 -23.88 -1.93 -31.04
CA GLN A 631 -24.37 -1.71 -29.69
C GLN A 631 -23.20 -1.62 -28.71
N THR A 632 -23.24 -0.60 -27.87
CA THR A 632 -22.32 -0.40 -26.75
C THR A 632 -23.15 -0.09 -25.51
N TYR A 633 -22.70 -0.56 -24.35
CA TYR A 633 -23.44 -0.46 -23.11
C TYR A 633 -22.66 0.34 -22.08
N VAL A 634 -23.33 1.30 -21.48
CA VAL A 634 -22.85 2.04 -20.32
C VAL A 634 -23.64 1.54 -19.11
N THR A 635 -22.93 1.19 -18.04
CA THR A 635 -23.53 0.64 -16.83
C THR A 635 -22.98 1.33 -15.59
N PRO A 636 -23.71 1.35 -14.47
CA PRO A 636 -23.18 1.86 -13.21
C PRO A 636 -21.89 1.18 -12.77
N LYS A 637 -21.69 -0.10 -13.12
CA LYS A 637 -20.41 -0.80 -12.87
C LYS A 637 -19.24 -0.18 -13.65
N SER A 638 -19.48 0.28 -14.88
CA SER A 638 -18.47 1.06 -15.63
C SER A 638 -18.19 2.40 -14.96
N TYR A 639 -19.18 3.02 -14.32
CA TYR A 639 -18.97 4.26 -13.54
C TYR A 639 -18.10 4.03 -12.31
N LEU A 640 -18.39 3.00 -11.53
CA LEU A 640 -17.57 2.64 -10.37
C LEU A 640 -16.14 2.26 -10.77
N SER A 641 -15.99 1.55 -11.91
CA SER A 641 -14.67 1.26 -12.47
C SER A 641 -13.93 2.52 -12.92
N PHE A 642 -14.64 3.53 -13.42
CA PHE A 642 -14.07 4.83 -13.78
C PHE A 642 -13.59 5.60 -12.54
N LEU A 643 -14.38 5.62 -11.47
CA LEU A 643 -14.00 6.22 -10.19
C LEU A 643 -12.77 5.53 -9.57
N ALA A 644 -12.77 4.20 -9.52
CA ALA A 644 -11.63 3.43 -9.01
C ALA A 644 -10.37 3.61 -9.88
N GLY A 645 -10.54 3.65 -11.21
CA GLY A 645 -9.47 3.95 -12.15
C GLY A 645 -8.90 5.35 -11.96
N PHE A 646 -9.76 6.35 -11.71
CA PHE A 646 -9.36 7.71 -11.39
C PHE A 646 -8.53 7.76 -10.10
N GLN A 647 -9.02 7.17 -9.01
CA GLN A 647 -8.31 7.17 -7.72
C GLN A 647 -6.92 6.54 -7.85
N THR A 648 -6.84 5.40 -8.52
CA THR A 648 -5.59 4.66 -8.73
C THR A 648 -4.60 5.47 -9.59
N LEU A 649 -5.06 5.99 -10.73
CA LEU A 649 -4.22 6.74 -11.66
C LEU A 649 -3.76 8.08 -11.05
N TYR A 650 -4.64 8.76 -10.30
CA TYR A 650 -4.30 10.00 -9.62
C TYR A 650 -3.25 9.77 -8.54
N ALA A 651 -3.42 8.75 -7.69
CA ALA A 651 -2.45 8.43 -6.65
C ALA A 651 -1.07 8.07 -7.23
N GLN A 652 -1.03 7.29 -8.31
CA GLN A 652 0.20 6.94 -9.01
C GLN A 652 0.90 8.20 -9.58
N LYS A 653 0.17 9.02 -10.33
CA LYS A 653 0.73 10.22 -10.97
C LYS A 653 1.12 11.30 -9.96
N LEU A 654 0.37 11.44 -8.87
CA LEU A 654 0.72 12.34 -7.78
C LEU A 654 2.03 11.90 -7.12
N THR A 655 2.18 10.60 -6.83
CA THR A 655 3.41 10.06 -6.25
C THR A 655 4.62 10.26 -7.19
N GLU A 656 4.47 10.02 -8.50
CA GLU A 656 5.52 10.28 -9.51
C GLU A 656 5.96 11.75 -9.52
N LEU A 657 5.01 12.68 -9.44
CA LEU A 657 5.26 14.11 -9.41
C LEU A 657 5.85 14.56 -8.06
N GLU A 658 5.37 14.05 -6.93
CA GLU A 658 5.88 14.33 -5.59
C GLU A 658 7.34 13.87 -5.44
N VAL A 659 7.68 12.66 -5.91
CA VAL A 659 9.07 12.15 -5.89
C VAL A 659 9.98 13.02 -6.74
N SER A 660 9.52 13.41 -7.94
CA SER A 660 10.26 14.29 -8.84
C SER A 660 10.47 15.67 -8.20
N ALA A 661 9.42 16.27 -7.64
CA ALA A 661 9.47 17.54 -6.95
C ALA A 661 10.37 17.49 -5.71
N HIS A 662 10.28 16.42 -4.90
CA HIS A 662 11.12 16.24 -3.72
C HIS A 662 12.60 16.15 -4.09
N ARG A 663 12.95 15.38 -5.11
CA ARG A 663 14.34 15.28 -5.60
C ARG A 663 14.87 16.63 -6.07
N LEU A 664 14.07 17.37 -6.84
CA LEU A 664 14.42 18.68 -7.38
C LEU A 664 14.58 19.73 -6.28
N ASN A 665 13.61 19.80 -5.36
CA ASN A 665 13.63 20.71 -4.22
C ASN A 665 14.75 20.38 -3.23
N SER A 666 15.08 19.10 -3.03
CA SER A 666 16.25 18.70 -2.23
C SER A 666 17.56 19.19 -2.85
N GLY A 667 17.71 19.09 -4.17
CA GLY A 667 18.86 19.63 -4.89
C GLY A 667 18.93 21.16 -4.80
N LEU A 668 17.80 21.83 -5.00
CA LEU A 668 17.69 23.29 -4.92
C LEU A 668 17.97 23.81 -3.51
N ASN A 669 17.50 23.10 -2.48
CA ASN A 669 17.82 23.39 -1.08
C ASN A 669 19.32 23.28 -0.82
N LYS A 670 19.98 22.20 -1.28
CA LYS A 670 21.44 22.06 -1.16
C LYS A 670 22.19 23.22 -1.80
N LEU A 671 21.79 23.64 -3.01
CA LEU A 671 22.37 24.80 -3.70
C LEU A 671 22.14 26.10 -2.93
N ASN A 672 20.95 26.28 -2.34
CA ASN A 672 20.65 27.45 -1.52
C ASN A 672 21.51 27.47 -0.24
N THR A 673 21.65 26.35 0.48
CA THR A 673 22.57 26.25 1.63
C THR A 673 24.02 26.49 1.25
N ALA A 674 24.49 25.91 0.15
CA ALA A 674 25.86 26.14 -0.32
C ALA A 674 26.08 27.62 -0.67
N ALA A 675 25.08 28.29 -1.26
CA ALA A 675 25.15 29.73 -1.52
C ALA A 675 25.19 30.56 -0.22
N THR A 676 24.44 30.19 0.82
CA THR A 676 24.50 30.86 2.13
C THR A 676 25.85 30.63 2.82
N ASP A 677 26.41 29.43 2.72
CA ASP A 677 27.70 29.08 3.32
C ASP A 677 28.86 29.82 2.63
N VAL A 678 28.82 29.96 1.30
CA VAL A 678 29.79 30.76 0.55
C VAL A 678 29.70 32.24 0.91
N ALA A 679 28.49 32.77 1.10
CA ALA A 679 28.29 34.14 1.56
C ALA A 679 28.87 34.34 2.99
N ALA A 680 28.68 33.38 3.89
CA ALA A 680 29.25 33.42 5.23
C ALA A 680 30.80 33.36 5.20
N MET A 681 31.38 32.45 4.41
CA MET A 681 32.84 32.35 4.23
C MET A 681 33.43 33.62 3.60
N GLN A 682 32.70 34.32 2.72
CA GLN A 682 33.11 35.60 2.15
C GLN A 682 33.25 36.66 3.24
N VAL A 683 32.29 36.72 4.17
CA VAL A 683 32.36 37.62 5.34
C VAL A 683 33.54 37.25 6.22
N GLU A 684 33.72 35.96 6.55
CA GLU A 684 34.84 35.48 7.38
C GLU A 684 36.21 35.83 6.78
N LEU A 685 36.38 35.65 5.46
CA LEU A 685 37.61 36.00 4.76
C LEU A 685 37.90 37.50 4.84
N THR A 686 36.88 38.36 4.76
CA THR A 686 37.08 39.82 4.90
C THR A 686 37.53 40.22 6.31
N VAL A 687 37.05 39.54 7.34
CA VAL A 687 37.50 39.74 8.73
C VAL A 687 38.95 39.27 8.88
N LYS A 688 39.27 38.04 8.49
CA LYS A 688 40.64 37.49 8.58
C LYS A 688 41.67 38.31 7.81
N LYS A 689 41.30 38.87 6.65
CA LYS A 689 42.20 39.79 5.90
C LYS A 689 42.48 41.08 6.66
N LYS A 690 41.50 41.63 7.40
CA LYS A 690 41.72 42.81 8.25
C LYS A 690 42.66 42.46 9.41
N ASP A 691 42.42 41.35 10.10
CA ASP A 691 43.24 40.91 11.22
C ASP A 691 44.69 40.64 10.80
N LEU A 692 44.89 40.07 9.59
CA LEU A 692 46.21 39.86 9.01
C LEU A 692 46.97 41.16 8.75
N VAL A 693 46.29 42.22 8.31
CA VAL A 693 46.91 43.55 8.11
C VAL A 693 47.33 44.15 9.45
N VAL A 694 46.54 43.98 10.50
CA VAL A 694 46.88 44.41 11.87
C VAL A 694 48.11 43.63 12.38
N ALA A 695 48.10 42.30 12.29
CA ALA A 695 49.23 41.47 12.71
C ALA A 695 50.50 41.73 11.88
N GLN A 696 50.38 42.05 10.58
CA GLN A 696 51.50 42.47 9.74
C GLN A 696 52.15 43.76 10.23
N LYS A 697 51.33 44.72 10.66
CA LYS A 697 51.81 46.00 11.20
C LYS A 697 52.52 45.81 12.54
N GLU A 698 51.94 45.06 13.46
CA GLU A 698 52.54 44.74 14.77
C GLU A 698 53.87 43.99 14.64
N ALA A 699 53.94 43.00 13.74
CA ALA A 699 55.19 42.27 13.48
C ALA A 699 56.27 43.14 12.84
N ALA A 700 55.91 44.13 12.02
CA ALA A 700 56.85 45.06 11.41
C ALA A 700 57.41 46.06 12.44
N GLU A 701 56.58 46.58 13.33
CA GLU A 701 57.00 47.48 14.42
C GLU A 701 57.96 46.77 15.39
N MET A 702 57.65 45.54 15.80
CA MET A 702 58.51 44.71 16.66
C MET A 702 59.86 44.35 16.00
N LEU A 703 59.90 44.19 14.66
CA LEU A 703 61.14 43.93 13.94
C LEU A 703 62.10 45.13 13.98
N VAL A 704 61.56 46.36 13.92
CA VAL A 704 62.36 47.58 14.04
C VAL A 704 62.97 47.68 15.43
N GLU A 705 62.21 47.35 16.48
CA GLU A 705 62.69 47.35 17.87
C GLU A 705 63.77 46.27 18.11
N ILE A 706 63.58 45.06 17.57
CA ILE A 706 64.58 44.00 17.64
C ILE A 706 65.84 44.42 16.89
N THR A 707 65.76 44.84 15.63
CA THR A 707 66.95 45.19 14.83
C THR A 707 67.80 46.30 15.47
N ALA A 708 67.17 47.27 16.12
CA ALA A 708 67.87 48.29 16.92
C ALA A 708 68.57 47.67 18.15
N SER A 709 67.87 46.83 18.92
CA SER A 709 68.43 46.18 20.11
C SER A 709 69.50 45.13 19.79
N THR A 710 69.38 44.40 18.67
CA THR A 710 70.38 43.45 18.16
C THR A 710 71.65 44.17 17.71
N ALA A 711 71.54 45.35 17.09
CA ALA A 711 72.69 46.16 16.70
C ALA A 711 73.47 46.68 17.92
N GLU A 712 72.78 47.01 19.02
CA GLU A 712 73.43 47.36 20.30
C GLU A 712 74.12 46.15 20.95
N ALA A 713 73.46 44.98 20.95
CA ALA A 713 74.01 43.75 21.48
C ALA A 713 75.25 43.25 20.70
N GLU A 714 75.22 43.29 19.36
CA GLU A 714 76.36 42.90 18.50
C GLU A 714 77.54 43.88 18.64
N LYS A 715 77.30 45.18 18.83
CA LYS A 715 78.39 46.13 19.16
C LYS A 715 79.09 45.79 20.47
N LYS A 716 78.34 45.46 21.52
CA LYS A 716 78.92 45.02 22.81
C LYS A 716 79.59 43.65 22.70
N LYS A 717 79.01 42.71 21.95
CA LYS A 717 79.58 41.39 21.68
C LYS A 717 80.91 41.45 20.94
N ALA A 718 81.01 42.27 19.90
CA ALA A 718 82.26 42.50 19.18
C ALA A 718 83.34 43.14 20.05
N ALA A 719 82.96 44.01 20.99
CA ALA A 719 83.89 44.59 21.96
C ALA A 719 84.42 43.53 22.96
N VAL A 720 83.54 42.70 23.51
CA VAL A 720 83.93 41.59 24.42
C VAL A 720 84.77 40.54 23.68
N GLN A 721 84.41 40.19 22.44
CA GLN A 721 85.14 39.21 21.63
C GLN A 721 86.56 39.71 21.29
N LYS A 722 86.74 41.00 20.96
CA LYS A 722 88.09 41.57 20.76
C LYS A 722 88.98 41.44 22.00
N VAL A 723 88.42 41.64 23.20
CA VAL A 723 89.16 41.48 24.46
C VAL A 723 89.48 40.00 24.72
N LYS A 724 88.55 39.09 24.40
CA LYS A 724 88.71 37.64 24.53
C LYS A 724 89.77 37.08 23.56
N ASP A 725 89.75 37.51 22.30
CA ASP A 725 90.71 37.07 21.28
C ASP A 725 92.13 37.58 21.59
N ALA A 726 92.27 38.81 22.10
CA ALA A 726 93.55 39.33 22.56
C ALA A 726 94.12 38.54 23.75
N LEU A 727 93.26 38.16 24.71
CA LEU A 727 93.65 37.31 25.85
C LEU A 727 94.00 35.88 25.44
N GLN A 728 93.34 35.32 24.42
CA GLN A 728 93.61 33.96 23.93
C GLN A 728 94.97 33.88 23.21
N VAL A 729 95.31 34.90 22.41
CA VAL A 729 96.63 35.00 21.78
C VAL A 729 97.74 35.11 22.85
N GLU A 730 97.53 35.91 23.89
CA GLU A 730 98.50 36.02 25.00
C GLU A 730 98.63 34.71 25.81
N ALA A 731 97.52 33.96 25.98
CA ALA A 731 97.52 32.65 26.64
C ALA A 731 98.30 31.58 25.85
N ASP A 732 98.10 31.52 24.53
CA ASP A 732 98.76 30.55 23.65
C ASP A 732 100.28 30.81 23.55
N ILE A 733 100.69 32.08 23.60
CA ILE A 733 102.12 32.48 23.67
C ILE A 733 102.74 32.02 25.00
N ILE A 734 102.07 32.23 26.14
CA ILE A 734 102.56 31.80 27.46
C ILE A 734 102.67 30.27 27.54
N ALA A 735 101.69 29.53 26.99
CA ALA A 735 101.68 28.08 26.99
C ALA A 735 102.83 27.49 26.15
N LYS A 736 103.11 28.07 24.98
CA LYS A 736 104.21 27.64 24.10
C LYS A 736 105.59 27.92 24.71
N GLN A 737 105.78 29.11 25.31
CA GLN A 737 107.05 29.49 25.96
C GLN A 737 107.35 28.65 27.21
N LYS A 738 106.31 28.23 27.96
CA LYS A 738 106.47 27.34 29.11
C LYS A 738 106.87 25.91 28.70
N ALA A 739 106.26 25.37 27.66
CA ALA A 739 106.55 24.02 27.16
C ALA A 739 107.99 23.89 26.60
N GLU A 740 108.48 24.91 25.90
CA GLU A 740 109.84 24.93 25.34
C GLU A 740 110.93 25.06 26.44
N ALA A 741 110.63 25.69 27.58
CA ALA A 741 111.57 25.81 28.70
C ALA A 741 111.69 24.51 29.52
N GLU A 742 110.61 23.74 29.66
CA GLU A 742 110.59 22.48 30.43
C GLU A 742 111.17 21.29 29.63
N ALA A 743 111.04 21.29 28.30
CA ALA A 743 111.58 20.23 27.43
C ALA A 743 113.13 20.21 27.38
N GLY A 744 113.80 21.37 27.47
CA GLY A 744 115.27 21.45 27.44
C GLY A 744 115.96 20.92 28.70
N LEU A 745 115.34 21.11 29.87
CA LEU A 745 115.90 20.68 31.16
C LEU A 745 115.83 19.15 31.37
N ALA A 746 114.85 18.50 30.74
CA ALA A 746 114.63 17.05 30.87
C ALA A 746 115.76 16.18 30.27
N LEU A 747 116.53 16.72 29.32
CA LEU A 747 117.60 15.97 28.63
C LEU A 747 118.87 15.78 29.48
N ALA A 748 119.13 16.64 30.47
CA ALA A 748 120.37 16.62 31.28
C ALA A 748 120.26 15.83 32.59
N LEU A 749 119.05 15.68 33.14
CA LEU A 749 118.80 15.02 34.43
C LEU A 749 119.25 13.54 34.50
N PRO A 750 119.04 12.70 33.46
CA PRO A 750 119.38 11.27 33.54
C PRO A 750 120.89 11.00 33.63
N ALA A 751 121.70 11.81 32.96
CA ALA A 751 123.16 11.66 32.96
C ALA A 751 123.77 11.99 34.33
N LEU A 752 123.13 12.90 35.07
CA LEU A 752 123.58 13.38 36.38
C LEU A 752 123.20 12.39 37.49
N GLU A 753 121.98 11.87 37.48
CA GLU A 753 121.55 10.82 38.42
C GLU A 753 122.41 9.54 38.31
N ALA A 754 122.83 9.19 37.09
CA ALA A 754 123.74 8.06 36.87
C ALA A 754 125.11 8.28 37.51
N ALA A 755 125.63 9.51 37.52
CA ALA A 755 126.90 9.87 38.13
C ALA A 755 126.85 9.90 39.66
N GLU A 756 125.77 10.41 40.28
CA GLU A 756 125.63 10.42 41.75
C GLU A 756 125.54 9.01 42.34
N ASN A 757 124.84 8.11 41.64
CA ASN A 757 124.75 6.71 42.03
C ASN A 757 126.12 6.00 41.98
N ALA A 758 126.96 6.33 40.99
CA ALA A 758 128.32 5.79 40.89
C ALA A 758 129.24 6.29 42.03
N LEU A 759 129.03 7.51 42.52
CA LEU A 759 129.84 8.09 43.60
C LEU A 759 129.46 7.56 44.98
N ASN A 760 128.17 7.31 45.23
CA ASN A 760 127.66 6.69 46.45
C ASN A 760 128.13 5.24 46.67
N ALA A 761 128.57 4.54 45.61
CA ALA A 761 129.05 3.16 45.68
C ALA A 761 130.46 3.01 46.27
N ILE A 762 131.22 4.11 46.44
CA ILE A 762 132.64 4.10 46.86
C ILE A 762 132.75 4.11 48.39
N LYS A 763 133.48 3.15 48.97
CA LYS A 763 133.65 3.06 50.43
C LYS A 763 134.94 3.75 50.89
N PRO A 764 134.99 4.35 52.11
CA PRO A 764 136.19 5.02 52.62
C PRO A 764 137.47 4.15 52.64
N ALA A 765 137.29 2.83 52.78
CA ALA A 765 138.39 1.86 52.73
C ALA A 765 139.13 1.87 51.37
N ASP A 766 138.41 2.09 50.27
CA ASP A 766 138.95 2.08 48.91
C ASP A 766 139.83 3.30 48.62
N ILE A 767 139.54 4.44 49.25
CA ILE A 767 140.41 5.62 49.20
C ILE A 767 141.67 5.40 50.06
N SER A 768 141.56 4.66 51.16
CA SER A 768 142.70 4.35 52.03
C SER A 768 143.74 3.44 51.35
N THR A 769 143.31 2.53 50.47
CA THR A 769 144.23 1.68 49.68
C THR A 769 144.94 2.48 48.59
N LEU A 770 144.25 3.41 47.93
CA LEU A 770 144.87 4.31 46.94
C LEU A 770 145.95 5.22 47.57
N LYS A 771 145.73 5.69 48.81
CA LYS A 771 146.73 6.51 49.55
C LYS A 771 148.04 5.80 49.85
N LYS A 772 148.04 4.47 49.96
CA LYS A 772 149.23 3.68 50.34
C LYS A 772 150.14 3.36 49.15
N LEU A 773 149.72 3.67 47.92
CA LEU A 773 150.54 3.41 46.73
C LEU A 773 151.68 4.43 46.64
N ALA A 774 152.91 3.98 46.85
CA ALA A 774 154.09 4.84 46.75
C ALA A 774 154.35 5.39 45.33
N LYS A 775 153.93 4.65 44.28
CA LYS A 775 153.92 5.07 42.87
C LYS A 775 152.67 4.52 42.14
N PRO A 776 151.56 5.27 42.06
CA PRO A 776 150.34 4.83 41.39
C PRO A 776 150.42 4.87 39.85
N PRO A 777 149.56 4.11 39.13
CA PRO A 777 149.43 4.18 37.67
C PRO A 777 148.97 5.55 37.18
N HIS A 778 149.50 6.01 36.04
CA HIS A 778 149.26 7.36 35.50
C HIS A 778 147.78 7.72 35.27
N LEU A 779 146.94 6.76 34.84
CA LEU A 779 145.51 7.00 34.61
C LEU A 779 144.79 7.43 35.90
N ILE A 780 145.07 6.78 37.03
CA ILE A 780 144.47 7.12 38.33
C ILE A 780 144.88 8.53 38.76
N MET A 781 146.14 8.91 38.50
CA MET A 781 146.62 10.23 38.87
C MET A 781 145.93 11.33 38.04
N ARG A 782 145.73 11.11 36.73
CA ARG A 782 144.99 12.05 35.86
C ARG A 782 143.52 12.17 36.22
N ILE A 783 142.86 11.08 36.64
CA ILE A 783 141.45 11.12 37.06
C ILE A 783 141.30 12.03 38.29
N MET A 784 142.25 11.95 39.22
CA MET A 784 142.25 12.83 40.39
C MET A 784 142.59 14.28 40.05
N ASP A 785 143.42 14.52 39.04
CA ASP A 785 143.66 15.89 38.54
C ASP A 785 142.38 16.50 37.95
N GLY A 786 141.55 15.72 37.23
CA GLY A 786 140.23 16.17 36.77
C GLY A 786 139.28 16.56 37.92
N VAL A 787 139.35 15.86 39.06
CA VAL A 787 138.60 16.24 40.28
C VAL A 787 139.17 17.51 40.90
N CYS A 788 140.49 17.68 40.92
CA CYS A 788 141.12 18.91 41.39
C CYS A 788 140.68 20.12 40.55
N ILE A 789 140.58 19.98 39.21
CA ILE A 789 140.12 21.04 38.31
C ILE A 789 138.67 21.43 38.60
N LEU A 790 137.74 20.47 38.70
CA LEU A 790 136.33 20.80 39.02
C LEU A 790 136.16 21.47 40.37
N ARG A 791 137.06 21.21 41.32
CA ARG A 791 137.04 21.84 42.65
C ARG A 791 137.88 23.11 42.73
N ASN A 792 138.39 23.61 41.61
CA ASN A 792 139.26 24.79 41.51
C ASN A 792 140.49 24.71 42.45
N LEU A 793 141.07 23.51 42.61
CA LEU A 793 142.31 23.32 43.36
C LEU A 793 143.53 23.51 42.44
N PRO A 794 144.62 24.12 42.94
CA PRO A 794 145.82 24.35 42.14
C PRO A 794 146.45 23.02 41.70
N ILE A 795 146.86 22.93 40.43
CA ILE A 795 147.58 21.81 39.82
C ILE A 795 149.01 22.25 39.45
N ASP A 796 149.96 21.33 39.43
CA ASP A 796 151.35 21.65 39.12
C ASP A 796 151.49 22.07 37.63
N THR A 797 152.24 23.15 37.38
CA THR A 797 152.43 23.72 36.04
C THR A 797 153.19 22.77 35.11
N MET A 798 152.63 22.47 33.94
CA MET A 798 153.25 21.59 32.94
C MET A 798 154.63 22.11 32.52
N SER A 799 155.69 21.38 32.87
CA SER A 799 157.05 21.63 32.41
C SER A 799 157.43 20.60 31.34
N GLN A 800 157.90 21.06 30.18
CA GLN A 800 158.42 20.21 29.11
C GLN A 800 159.74 19.56 29.55
N ALA A 801 159.72 18.25 29.78
CA ALA A 801 160.92 17.44 30.01
C ALA A 801 161.47 16.87 28.68
N PRO A 802 162.78 16.52 28.59
CA PRO A 802 163.52 16.46 27.32
C PRO A 802 163.18 15.33 26.33
N ASP A 803 162.31 14.38 26.68
CA ASP A 803 162.02 13.19 25.86
C ASP A 803 160.58 13.23 25.33
N PHE A 804 160.30 14.22 24.48
CA PHE A 804 159.02 14.43 23.82
C PHE A 804 158.89 13.53 22.58
N ASP A 805 158.02 12.52 22.65
CA ASP A 805 157.62 11.69 21.50
C ASP A 805 156.20 12.10 21.07
N GLU A 806 156.10 12.71 19.89
CA GLU A 806 154.94 13.47 19.38
C GLU A 806 153.67 12.62 19.16
N ALA A 807 153.77 11.29 19.32
CA ALA A 807 152.68 10.33 19.16
C ALA A 807 152.00 9.89 20.48
N ARG A 808 152.48 10.31 21.66
CA ARG A 808 151.87 9.97 22.97
C ARG A 808 151.81 11.20 23.87
N LYS A 809 150.69 11.94 23.84
CA LYS A 809 150.41 13.09 24.72
C LYS A 809 150.31 12.63 26.19
N ILE A 810 151.44 12.53 26.88
CA ILE A 810 151.50 12.16 28.30
C ILE A 810 151.47 13.44 29.14
N ILE A 811 150.29 13.78 29.68
CA ILE A 811 150.15 14.84 30.68
C ILE A 811 150.78 14.38 32.00
N HIS A 812 151.73 15.18 32.53
CA HIS A 812 152.44 14.88 33.77
C HIS A 812 151.49 15.08 34.97
N PRO A 813 151.21 14.04 35.78
CA PRO A 813 150.15 14.13 36.76
C PRO A 813 150.59 14.74 38.11
N SER A 814 149.71 15.53 38.73
CA SER A 814 149.94 16.31 39.97
C SER A 814 149.65 15.51 41.25
N TRP A 815 150.17 14.28 41.34
CA TRP A 815 149.76 13.34 42.39
C TRP A 815 150.04 13.81 43.82
N GLY A 816 151.09 14.60 44.06
CA GLY A 816 151.40 15.11 45.40
C GLY A 816 150.28 16.00 45.98
N LEU A 817 149.62 16.79 45.13
CA LEU A 817 148.49 17.65 45.49
C LEU A 817 147.19 16.84 45.59
N SER A 818 146.97 15.93 44.64
CA SER A 818 145.84 15.01 44.64
C SER A 818 145.83 14.07 45.85
N LEU A 819 146.99 13.66 46.38
CA LEU A 819 147.12 12.90 47.62
C LEU A 819 146.71 13.71 48.87
N LYS A 820 147.04 15.01 48.92
CA LYS A 820 146.57 15.90 50.00
C LYS A 820 145.05 16.05 49.97
N MET A 821 144.46 16.23 48.79
CA MET A 821 143.01 16.33 48.61
C MET A 821 142.30 15.05 49.10
N MET A 822 142.78 13.87 48.70
CA MET A 822 142.19 12.61 49.15
C MET A 822 142.39 12.37 50.66
N SER A 823 143.41 12.97 51.28
CA SER A 823 143.71 12.85 52.72
C SER A 823 142.67 13.51 53.63
N ASP A 824 141.85 14.43 53.11
CA ASP A 824 140.72 15.04 53.82
C ASP A 824 139.62 14.00 54.15
N MET A 825 139.25 13.87 55.42
CA MET A 825 138.20 12.95 55.89
C MET A 825 136.82 13.28 55.27
N GLN A 826 136.58 14.50 54.81
CA GLN A 826 135.31 14.92 54.19
C GLN A 826 135.32 14.86 52.65
N PHE A 827 136.37 14.34 52.02
CA PHE A 827 136.53 14.36 50.55
C PHE A 827 135.31 13.81 49.78
N LEU A 828 134.79 12.63 50.13
CA LEU A 828 133.64 12.02 49.43
C LEU A 828 132.34 12.82 49.62
N ASN A 829 132.09 13.35 50.82
CA ASN A 829 130.91 14.18 51.07
C ASN A 829 130.97 15.48 50.25
N LYS A 830 132.17 16.08 50.11
CA LYS A 830 132.36 17.30 49.32
C LYS A 830 132.16 17.10 47.81
N LEU A 831 132.20 15.86 47.31
CA LEU A 831 131.85 15.53 45.93
C LEU A 831 130.34 15.32 45.75
N LEU A 832 129.67 14.74 46.74
CA LEU A 832 128.20 14.56 46.74
C LEU A 832 127.45 15.88 46.91
N SER A 833 127.98 16.81 47.73
CA SER A 833 127.37 18.12 47.96
C SER A 833 127.92 19.22 47.03
N PHE A 834 128.43 18.86 45.86
CA PHE A 834 129.05 19.82 44.94
C PHE A 834 127.98 20.71 44.28
N GLU A 835 128.12 22.03 44.38
CA GLU A 835 127.19 22.99 43.78
C GLU A 835 127.40 23.05 42.26
N ARG A 836 126.47 22.43 41.53
CA ARG A 836 126.58 22.15 40.09
C ARG A 836 126.49 23.41 39.22
N ASP A 837 125.78 24.42 39.69
CA ASP A 837 125.62 25.70 38.99
C ASP A 837 126.83 26.64 39.20
N ALA A 838 127.78 26.28 40.08
CA ALA A 838 129.00 27.05 40.35
C ALA A 838 130.15 26.74 39.38
N ILE A 839 129.99 25.74 38.50
CA ILE A 839 130.94 25.44 37.42
C ILE A 839 130.96 26.64 36.47
N THR A 840 132.13 27.08 36.03
CA THR A 840 132.28 28.13 35.02
C THR A 840 132.83 27.54 33.72
N ASN A 841 132.59 28.22 32.60
CA ASN A 841 133.09 27.79 31.29
C ASN A 841 134.62 27.58 31.28
N GLU A 842 135.36 28.44 31.97
CA GLU A 842 136.82 28.34 32.10
C GLU A 842 137.26 27.00 32.75
N THR A 843 136.53 26.52 33.76
CA THR A 843 136.83 25.24 34.43
C THR A 843 136.60 24.04 33.48
N CYS A 844 135.57 24.08 32.63
CA CYS A 844 135.30 23.03 31.64
C CYS A 844 136.37 23.02 30.53
N GLU A 845 136.78 24.18 30.03
CA GLU A 845 137.86 24.29 29.02
C GLU A 845 139.18 23.71 29.53
N LEU A 846 139.52 23.93 30.81
CA LEU A 846 140.72 23.38 31.43
C LEU A 846 140.68 21.83 31.53
N LEU A 847 139.49 21.24 31.51
CA LEU A 847 139.25 19.81 31.67
C LEU A 847 139.22 19.04 30.34
N LEU A 848 138.86 19.72 29.24
CA LEU A 848 138.78 19.17 27.88
C LEU A 848 140.01 18.34 27.46
N PRO A 849 141.26 18.80 27.66
CA PRO A 849 142.44 18.04 27.26
C PRO A 849 142.55 16.67 27.91
N TYR A 850 141.97 16.49 29.11
CA TYR A 850 141.93 15.20 29.80
C TYR A 850 140.85 14.28 29.24
N LEU A 851 139.68 14.84 28.90
CA LEU A 851 138.52 14.09 28.40
C LEU A 851 138.72 13.55 26.97
N GLU A 852 139.54 14.21 26.16
CA GLU A 852 139.84 13.80 24.77
C GLU A 852 140.87 12.66 24.66
N MET A 853 141.49 12.22 25.76
CA MET A 853 142.47 11.14 25.73
C MET A 853 141.82 9.76 25.64
N ASP A 854 142.32 8.89 24.74
CA ASP A 854 141.76 7.56 24.47
C ASP A 854 141.71 6.64 25.70
N ASP A 855 142.61 6.82 26.69
CA ASP A 855 142.66 6.02 27.92
C ASP A 855 141.77 6.57 29.05
N PHE A 856 141.20 7.76 28.89
CA PHE A 856 140.43 8.47 29.92
C PHE A 856 138.92 8.18 29.83
N ASN A 857 138.59 6.89 29.79
CA ASN A 857 137.21 6.40 29.74
C ASN A 857 136.92 5.40 30.88
N VAL A 858 135.63 5.20 31.17
CA VAL A 858 135.15 4.41 32.32
C VAL A 858 135.60 2.94 32.25
N GLU A 859 135.75 2.36 31.06
CA GLU A 859 136.16 0.95 30.88
C GLU A 859 137.66 0.74 31.19
N ALA A 860 138.52 1.65 30.74
CA ALA A 860 139.95 1.65 31.07
C ALA A 860 140.20 1.90 32.56
N ALA A 861 139.42 2.79 33.18
CA ALA A 861 139.48 3.06 34.62
C ALA A 861 139.07 1.83 35.45
N LYS A 862 138.01 1.09 35.07
CA LYS A 862 137.60 -0.14 35.77
C LYS A 862 138.67 -1.23 35.75
N LYS A 863 139.40 -1.36 34.63
CA LYS A 863 140.46 -2.38 34.45
C LYS A 863 141.69 -2.14 35.32
N SER A 864 142.00 -0.88 35.65
CA SER A 864 143.16 -0.50 36.45
C SER A 864 142.85 -0.44 37.95
N SER A 865 141.66 0.06 38.33
CA SER A 865 141.08 -0.12 39.66
C SER A 865 139.57 0.12 39.62
N GLY A 866 138.77 -0.91 39.95
CA GLY A 866 137.32 -0.89 39.82
C GLY A 866 136.60 0.28 40.50
N ASN A 867 137.20 0.85 41.56
CA ASN A 867 136.59 1.90 42.39
C ASN A 867 136.90 3.33 41.90
N VAL A 868 137.89 3.52 41.01
CA VAL A 868 138.26 4.87 40.48
C VAL A 868 137.37 5.27 39.28
N ALA A 869 136.74 4.30 38.61
CA ALA A 869 135.87 4.55 37.46
C ALA A 869 134.62 5.37 37.79
N GLY A 870 134.07 5.25 39.00
CA GLY A 870 132.91 6.04 39.43
C GLY A 870 133.23 7.53 39.56
N ILE A 871 134.46 7.87 39.95
CA ILE A 871 134.92 9.26 40.05
C ILE A 871 135.09 9.89 38.66
N LEU A 872 135.63 9.13 37.69
CA LEU A 872 135.75 9.61 36.32
C LEU A 872 134.38 9.90 35.68
N GLN A 873 133.40 9.02 35.86
CA GLN A 873 132.05 9.21 35.32
C GLN A 873 131.36 10.46 35.89
N TRP A 874 131.63 10.79 37.16
CA TRP A 874 131.15 12.02 37.78
C TRP A 874 131.77 13.27 37.16
N VAL A 875 133.08 13.28 36.90
CA VAL A 875 133.77 14.42 36.27
C VAL A 875 133.17 14.72 34.89
N MET A 876 132.86 13.70 34.09
CA MET A 876 132.26 13.85 32.77
C MET A 876 130.82 14.39 32.80
N ALA A 877 130.01 13.96 33.77
CA ALA A 877 128.60 14.36 33.86
C ALA A 877 128.42 15.85 34.26
N MET A 878 129.37 16.39 35.03
CA MET A 878 129.31 17.79 35.49
C MET A 878 129.56 18.80 34.36
N GLU A 879 130.42 18.48 33.39
CA GLU A 879 130.60 19.29 32.17
C GLU A 879 129.31 19.33 31.33
N LEU A 880 128.67 18.18 31.14
CA LEU A 880 127.46 18.07 30.32
C LEU A 880 126.29 18.88 30.90
N TYR A 881 126.14 18.93 32.22
CA TYR A 881 125.08 19.70 32.88
C TYR A 881 125.28 21.22 32.73
N HIS A 882 126.49 21.74 32.95
CA HIS A 882 126.77 23.18 32.86
C HIS A 882 126.49 23.74 31.46
N ARG A 883 126.86 22.98 30.41
CA ARG A 883 126.61 23.37 29.02
C ARG A 883 125.12 23.50 28.68
N ILE A 884 124.27 22.65 29.27
CA ILE A 884 122.82 22.67 29.03
C ILE A 884 122.13 23.75 29.88
N ALA A 885 122.61 24.00 31.10
CA ALA A 885 122.05 25.01 32.00
C ALA A 885 122.13 26.44 31.43
N LEU A 886 123.20 26.75 30.68
CA LEU A 886 123.44 28.05 30.05
C LEU A 886 122.41 28.43 28.96
N GLU A 887 121.74 27.44 28.34
CA GLU A 887 120.74 27.67 27.29
C GLU A 887 119.31 27.88 27.83
N VAL A 888 119.01 27.45 29.06
CA VAL A 888 117.62 27.35 29.60
C VAL A 888 117.24 28.53 30.50
N GLU A 889 118.21 29.18 31.16
CA GLU A 889 117.95 30.21 32.17
C GLU A 889 117.23 31.49 31.66
N PRO A 890 117.54 32.06 30.48
CA PRO A 890 116.85 33.24 29.95
C PRO A 890 115.35 33.01 29.70
N LYS A 891 114.96 31.77 29.38
CA LYS A 891 113.57 31.40 29.04
C LYS A 891 112.66 31.33 30.27
N ARG A 892 113.20 31.02 31.47
CA ARG A 892 112.40 30.96 32.71
C ARG A 892 112.00 32.33 33.24
N ALA A 893 112.79 33.38 32.99
CA ALA A 893 112.48 34.73 33.42
C ALA A 893 111.32 35.37 32.63
N GLN A 894 111.27 35.18 31.29
CA GLN A 894 110.20 35.70 30.44
C GLN A 894 108.82 35.13 30.77
N VAL A 895 108.73 33.84 31.12
CA VAL A 895 107.45 33.17 31.43
C VAL A 895 106.80 33.74 32.70
N ARG A 896 107.59 34.23 33.67
CA ARG A 896 107.07 34.72 34.97
C ARG A 896 106.42 36.11 34.87
N ASP A 897 106.96 37.00 34.03
CA ASP A 897 106.38 38.34 33.83
C ASP A 897 105.09 38.31 33.01
N ALA A 898 104.99 37.42 32.02
CA ALA A 898 103.81 37.30 31.17
C ALA A 898 102.57 36.77 31.94
N GLN A 899 102.76 35.86 32.89
CA GLN A 899 101.67 35.30 33.71
C GLN A 899 100.99 36.33 34.62
N THR A 900 101.71 37.35 35.08
CA THR A 900 101.14 38.38 35.98
C THR A 900 100.23 39.35 35.22
N LYS A 901 100.57 39.69 33.98
CA LYS A 901 99.73 40.53 33.10
C LYS A 901 98.44 39.82 32.67
N TYR A 902 98.51 38.51 32.42
CA TYR A 902 97.36 37.70 32.04
C TYR A 902 96.23 37.72 33.08
N LYS A 903 96.58 37.72 34.37
CA LYS A 903 95.59 37.67 35.47
C LYS A 903 94.75 38.94 35.58
N ILE A 904 95.34 40.13 35.38
CA ILE A 904 94.63 41.42 35.47
C ILE A 904 93.61 41.58 34.32
N ALA A 905 93.96 41.11 33.12
CA ALA A 905 93.09 41.20 31.96
C ALA A 905 91.88 40.24 32.03
N MET A 906 92.00 39.10 32.74
CA MET A 906 90.89 38.17 32.96
C MET A 906 89.77 38.74 33.84
N ASP A 907 90.09 39.53 34.87
CA ASP A 907 89.06 40.14 35.74
C ASP A 907 88.23 41.21 35.00
N GLN A 908 88.85 41.94 34.06
CA GLN A 908 88.14 42.90 33.21
C GLN A 908 87.20 42.22 32.21
N LEU A 909 87.58 41.05 31.69
CA LEU A 909 86.74 40.24 30.80
C LEU A 909 85.46 39.78 31.52
N ALA A 910 85.55 39.36 32.79
CA ALA A 910 84.41 38.86 33.55
C ALA A 910 83.30 39.91 33.75
N THR A 911 83.68 41.17 33.98
CA THR A 911 82.73 42.26 34.18
C THR A 911 81.99 42.62 32.88
N ALA A 912 82.72 42.69 31.76
CA ALA A 912 82.14 42.99 30.46
C ALA A 912 81.24 41.84 29.94
N GLN A 913 81.53 40.60 30.31
CA GLN A 913 80.72 39.42 29.98
C GLN A 913 79.35 39.45 30.70
N ALA A 914 79.27 39.91 31.95
CA ALA A 914 78.01 40.01 32.69
C ALA A 914 77.01 41.01 32.07
N GLU A 915 77.49 42.17 31.58
CA GLU A 915 76.65 43.14 30.87
C GLU A 915 76.15 42.62 29.51
N LEU A 916 76.95 41.76 28.85
CA LEU A 916 76.54 41.09 27.62
C LEU A 916 75.37 40.15 27.88
N ASP A 917 75.46 39.37 28.95
CA ASP A 917 74.45 38.35 29.29
C ASP A 917 73.10 38.99 29.64
N GLU A 918 73.07 40.15 30.29
CA GLU A 918 71.84 40.92 30.57
C GLU A 918 71.17 41.40 29.27
N LYS A 919 71.95 42.00 28.35
CA LYS A 919 71.43 42.47 27.06
C LYS A 919 70.98 41.31 26.17
N GLN A 920 71.68 40.18 26.22
CA GLN A 920 71.30 38.96 25.52
C GLN A 920 69.99 38.37 26.07
N ALA A 921 69.76 38.42 27.38
CA ALA A 921 68.50 37.97 27.99
C ALA A 921 67.30 38.85 27.60
N ALA A 922 67.49 40.17 27.50
CA ALA A 922 66.48 41.11 26.99
C ALA A 922 66.17 40.84 25.50
N LEU A 923 67.20 40.62 24.69
CA LEU A 923 67.06 40.24 23.28
C LEU A 923 66.28 38.93 23.13
N ASN A 924 66.59 37.91 23.92
CA ASN A 924 65.91 36.61 23.86
C ASN A 924 64.42 36.73 24.21
N LYS A 925 64.04 37.60 25.15
CA LYS A 925 62.62 37.86 25.47
C LYS A 925 61.87 38.57 24.34
N LEU A 926 62.49 39.58 23.72
CA LEU A 926 61.93 40.26 22.55
C LEU A 926 61.83 39.31 21.35
N GLN A 927 62.86 38.49 21.12
CA GLN A 927 62.88 37.45 20.09
C GLN A 927 61.76 36.43 20.31
N THR A 928 61.54 35.94 21.54
CA THR A 928 60.44 35.01 21.84
C THR A 928 59.06 35.62 21.54
N LYS A 929 58.86 36.91 21.86
CA LYS A 929 57.62 37.62 21.53
C LYS A 929 57.45 37.82 20.02
N TYR A 930 58.53 38.15 19.33
CA TYR A 930 58.53 38.30 17.86
C TYR A 930 58.26 36.97 17.15
N ASP A 931 58.88 35.88 17.61
CA ASP A 931 58.64 34.54 17.08
C ASP A 931 57.18 34.12 17.30
N ALA A 932 56.58 34.48 18.44
CA ALA A 932 55.15 34.27 18.70
C ALA A 932 54.24 35.13 17.79
N CYS A 933 54.54 36.42 17.62
CA CYS A 933 53.81 37.30 16.70
C CYS A 933 53.95 36.85 15.23
N MET A 934 55.13 36.36 14.84
CA MET A 934 55.39 35.82 13.51
C MET A 934 54.68 34.48 13.29
N ALA A 935 54.63 33.61 14.29
CA ALA A 935 53.87 32.37 14.24
C ALA A 935 52.36 32.65 14.10
N GLU A 936 51.84 33.64 14.84
CA GLU A 936 50.43 34.06 14.75
C GLU A 936 50.10 34.69 13.38
N LYS A 937 50.97 35.58 12.88
CA LYS A 937 50.87 36.11 11.52
C LYS A 937 50.90 35.00 10.47
N GLN A 938 51.82 34.04 10.59
CA GLN A 938 51.93 32.90 9.66
C GLN A 938 50.67 32.03 9.70
N ARG A 939 50.10 31.80 10.90
CA ARG A 939 48.83 31.09 11.08
C ARG A 939 47.67 31.81 10.40
N LEU A 940 47.48 33.11 10.69
CA LEU A 940 46.43 33.93 10.06
C LEU A 940 46.61 34.01 8.54
N GLN A 941 47.85 34.03 8.04
CA GLN A 941 48.16 34.05 6.62
C GLN A 941 47.81 32.72 5.93
N ASN A 942 48.21 31.60 6.54
CA ASN A 942 47.86 30.27 6.05
C ASN A 942 46.33 30.07 6.06
N ASP A 943 45.65 30.47 7.14
CA ASP A 943 44.19 30.34 7.25
C ASP A 943 43.45 31.22 6.24
N ALA A 944 43.92 32.47 6.02
CA ALA A 944 43.36 33.35 5.01
C ALA A 944 43.56 32.79 3.59
N GLU A 945 44.74 32.24 3.28
CA GLU A 945 45.02 31.62 1.97
C GLU A 945 44.18 30.36 1.75
N VAL A 946 44.07 29.48 2.75
CA VAL A 946 43.24 28.26 2.67
C VAL A 946 41.77 28.65 2.48
N THR A 947 41.27 29.63 3.24
CA THR A 947 39.90 30.14 3.11
C THR A 947 39.69 30.78 1.73
N GLN A 948 40.67 31.54 1.21
CA GLN A 948 40.59 32.16 -0.11
C GLN A 948 40.58 31.13 -1.25
N ARG A 949 41.38 30.06 -1.16
CA ARG A 949 41.36 28.97 -2.15
C ARG A 949 40.03 28.21 -2.11
N ARG A 950 39.54 27.86 -0.91
CA ARG A 950 38.23 27.21 -0.72
C ARG A 950 37.10 28.06 -1.26
N LEU A 951 37.11 29.36 -0.97
CA LEU A 951 36.11 30.31 -1.45
C LEU A 951 36.16 30.48 -2.97
N GLY A 952 37.36 30.56 -3.57
CA GLY A 952 37.51 30.61 -5.02
C GLY A 952 36.95 29.36 -5.71
N SER A 953 37.23 28.17 -5.17
CA SER A 953 36.65 26.92 -5.67
C SER A 953 35.13 26.86 -5.49
N ALA A 954 34.61 27.29 -4.33
CA ALA A 954 33.18 27.27 -4.05
C ALA A 954 32.40 28.29 -4.90
N GLN A 955 32.96 29.49 -5.14
CA GLN A 955 32.39 30.49 -6.04
C GLN A 955 32.37 30.00 -7.49
N ALA A 956 33.45 29.37 -7.96
CA ALA A 956 33.48 28.77 -9.30
C ALA A 956 32.41 27.67 -9.45
N LEU A 957 32.22 26.83 -8.42
CA LEU A 957 31.18 25.79 -8.42
C LEU A 957 29.76 26.38 -8.43
N ILE A 958 29.46 27.36 -7.57
CA ILE A 958 28.15 28.04 -7.52
C ILE A 958 27.86 28.78 -8.82
N SER A 959 28.87 29.45 -9.39
CA SER A 959 28.75 30.11 -10.69
C SER A 959 28.49 29.10 -11.81
N GLY A 960 29.20 27.97 -11.83
CA GLY A 960 28.99 26.91 -12.82
C GLY A 960 27.61 26.24 -12.73
N LEU A 961 27.02 26.15 -11.53
CA LEU A 961 25.69 25.56 -11.28
C LEU A 961 24.55 26.59 -11.25
N SER A 962 24.82 27.85 -11.61
CA SER A 962 23.83 28.94 -11.55
C SER A 962 22.71 28.75 -12.59
N GLY A 963 23.06 28.28 -13.80
CA GLY A 963 22.09 27.92 -14.84
C GLY A 963 21.19 26.76 -14.40
N GLU A 964 21.77 25.72 -13.78
CA GLU A 964 21.01 24.61 -13.19
C GLU A 964 20.08 25.09 -12.08
N ARG A 965 20.51 26.00 -11.20
CA ARG A 965 19.67 26.56 -10.14
C ARG A 965 18.44 27.28 -10.69
N GLU A 966 18.61 28.11 -11.71
CA GLU A 966 17.50 28.83 -12.35
C GLU A 966 16.56 27.86 -13.05
N ARG A 967 17.11 26.94 -13.85
CA ARG A 967 16.33 25.89 -14.53
C ARG A 967 15.55 25.03 -13.53
N TRP A 968 16.17 24.60 -12.44
CA TRP A 968 15.51 23.83 -11.39
C TRP A 968 14.43 24.64 -10.66
N GLY A 969 14.64 25.94 -10.48
CA GLY A 969 13.63 26.85 -9.95
C GLY A 969 12.39 26.96 -10.86
N VAL A 970 12.60 27.07 -12.17
CA VAL A 970 11.51 27.07 -13.17
C VAL A 970 10.81 25.70 -13.19
N GLN A 971 11.55 24.61 -13.24
CA GLN A 971 11.00 23.25 -13.24
C GLN A 971 10.22 22.93 -11.96
N SER A 972 10.65 23.42 -10.80
CA SER A 972 9.92 23.26 -9.54
C SER A 972 8.55 23.97 -9.59
N LYS A 973 8.49 25.18 -10.16
CA LYS A 973 7.21 25.91 -10.38
C LYS A 973 6.33 25.19 -11.39
N GLU A 974 6.90 24.69 -12.49
CA GLU A 974 6.15 23.90 -13.47
C GLU A 974 5.59 22.61 -12.89
N LEU A 975 6.34 21.91 -12.04
CA LEU A 975 5.86 20.72 -11.32
C LEU A 975 4.70 21.08 -10.39
N ALA A 976 4.80 22.17 -9.62
CA ALA A 976 3.69 22.63 -8.77
C ALA A 976 2.43 23.01 -9.57
N ASP A 977 2.60 23.62 -10.75
CA ASP A 977 1.50 23.91 -11.67
C ASP A 977 0.89 22.63 -12.28
N ARG A 978 1.72 21.63 -12.60
CA ARG A 978 1.25 20.31 -13.10
C ARG A 978 0.46 19.57 -12.03
N VAL A 979 0.89 19.60 -10.78
CA VAL A 979 0.14 19.00 -9.66
C VAL A 979 -1.24 19.63 -9.53
N ARG A 980 -1.35 20.96 -9.67
CA ARG A 980 -2.66 21.66 -9.68
C ARG A 980 -3.57 21.24 -10.84
N ARG A 981 -3.01 21.00 -12.04
CA ARG A 981 -3.78 20.59 -13.24
C ARG A 981 -4.04 19.09 -13.31
N LEU A 982 -3.34 18.30 -12.49
CA LEU A 982 -3.39 16.84 -12.49
C LEU A 982 -4.82 16.30 -12.30
N VAL A 983 -5.64 17.01 -11.53
CA VAL A 983 -7.01 16.61 -11.22
C VAL A 983 -7.86 16.49 -12.49
N GLY A 984 -7.87 17.53 -13.34
CA GLY A 984 -8.58 17.49 -14.62
C GLY A 984 -7.90 16.58 -15.65
N ASP A 985 -6.57 16.51 -15.62
CA ASP A 985 -5.79 15.66 -16.53
C ASP A 985 -6.09 14.16 -16.33
N VAL A 986 -6.12 13.73 -15.07
CA VAL A 986 -6.48 12.34 -14.71
C VAL A 986 -7.96 12.07 -14.97
N ALA A 987 -8.85 13.05 -14.82
CA ALA A 987 -10.27 12.87 -15.14
C ALA A 987 -10.48 12.52 -16.62
N LEU A 988 -9.79 13.22 -17.53
CA LEU A 988 -9.81 12.92 -18.96
C LEU A 988 -9.20 11.55 -19.26
N ALA A 989 -8.03 11.26 -18.69
CA ALA A 989 -7.32 10.01 -18.92
C ALA A 989 -8.10 8.80 -18.39
N ALA A 990 -8.64 8.86 -17.18
CA ALA A 990 -9.47 7.80 -16.60
C ALA A 990 -10.78 7.62 -17.38
N GLY A 991 -11.38 8.70 -17.87
CA GLY A 991 -12.57 8.65 -18.73
C GLY A 991 -12.27 7.93 -20.04
N PHE A 992 -11.12 8.24 -20.65
CA PHE A 992 -10.63 7.57 -21.84
C PHE A 992 -10.43 6.07 -21.61
N LEU A 993 -9.70 5.68 -20.57
CA LEU A 993 -9.46 4.27 -20.24
C LEU A 993 -10.74 3.48 -19.96
N SER A 994 -11.76 4.14 -19.40
CA SER A 994 -12.99 3.48 -18.96
C SER A 994 -14.05 3.35 -20.06
N TYR A 995 -14.15 4.35 -20.94
CA TYR A 995 -15.24 4.45 -21.92
C TYR A 995 -14.80 4.41 -23.39
N ALA A 996 -13.56 4.78 -23.73
CA ALA A 996 -13.17 4.96 -25.13
C ALA A 996 -12.95 3.64 -25.90
N GLY A 997 -12.76 2.52 -25.19
CA GLY A 997 -12.41 1.21 -25.77
C GLY A 997 -13.27 0.78 -26.97
N PRO A 998 -14.60 0.72 -26.84
CA PRO A 998 -15.48 0.24 -27.92
C PRO A 998 -15.62 1.18 -29.14
N PHE A 999 -15.15 2.42 -29.04
CA PHE A 999 -15.37 3.46 -30.05
C PHE A 999 -14.23 3.54 -31.06
N ASN A 1000 -14.56 3.99 -32.28
CA ASN A 1000 -13.58 4.28 -33.32
C ASN A 1000 -12.85 5.61 -33.06
N GLN A 1001 -11.80 5.89 -33.83
CA GLN A 1001 -10.95 7.07 -33.65
C GLN A 1001 -11.75 8.40 -33.68
N GLU A 1002 -12.72 8.53 -34.59
CA GLU A 1002 -13.58 9.72 -34.68
C GLU A 1002 -14.36 9.96 -33.39
N TYR A 1003 -15.01 8.93 -32.83
CA TYR A 1003 -15.74 9.06 -31.57
C TYR A 1003 -14.81 9.27 -30.38
N ARG A 1004 -13.62 8.64 -30.35
CA ARG A 1004 -12.62 8.88 -29.30
C ARG A 1004 -12.18 10.35 -29.26
N GLN A 1005 -11.94 10.94 -30.43
CA GLN A 1005 -11.59 12.37 -30.54
C GLN A 1005 -12.78 13.27 -30.18
N LYS A 1006 -14.00 12.92 -30.61
CA LYS A 1006 -15.24 13.64 -30.24
C LYS A 1006 -15.45 13.64 -28.72
N LEU A 1007 -15.24 12.51 -28.04
CA LEU A 1007 -15.35 12.39 -26.58
C LEU A 1007 -14.39 13.35 -25.86
N LEU A 1008 -13.10 13.30 -26.21
CA LEU A 1008 -12.06 14.12 -25.59
C LEU A 1008 -12.26 15.61 -25.86
N THR A 1009 -12.33 15.99 -27.14
CA THR A 1009 -12.27 17.40 -27.55
C THR A 1009 -13.62 18.12 -27.49
N ASN A 1010 -14.71 17.45 -27.86
CA ASN A 1010 -16.01 18.11 -28.03
C ASN A 1010 -16.95 17.92 -26.84
N ILE A 1011 -16.70 16.95 -25.95
CA ILE A 1011 -17.60 16.64 -24.83
C ILE A 1011 -16.89 16.89 -23.48
N TRP A 1012 -15.77 16.22 -23.22
CA TRP A 1012 -15.15 16.24 -21.89
C TRP A 1012 -14.37 17.54 -21.61
N VAL A 1013 -13.56 18.03 -22.54
CA VAL A 1013 -12.83 19.31 -22.37
C VAL A 1013 -13.77 20.51 -22.16
N PRO A 1014 -14.84 20.71 -22.97
CA PRO A 1014 -15.80 21.79 -22.73
C PRO A 1014 -16.49 21.65 -21.36
N SER A 1015 -16.75 20.41 -20.92
CA SER A 1015 -17.34 20.14 -19.61
C SER A 1015 -16.42 20.55 -18.45
N LEU A 1016 -15.10 20.35 -18.56
CA LEU A 1016 -14.11 20.84 -17.60
C LEU A 1016 -14.02 22.36 -17.60
N LYS A 1017 -13.92 22.99 -18.79
CA LYS A 1017 -13.87 24.46 -18.92
C LYS A 1017 -15.09 25.13 -18.28
N LYS A 1018 -16.29 24.60 -18.53
CA LYS A 1018 -17.55 25.14 -17.98
C LYS A 1018 -17.59 25.09 -16.44
N ARG A 1019 -16.93 24.11 -15.82
CA ARG A 1019 -16.97 23.88 -14.37
C ARG A 1019 -15.76 24.47 -13.62
N GLY A 1020 -14.80 25.05 -14.33
CA GLY A 1020 -13.62 25.68 -13.71
C GLY A 1020 -12.61 24.69 -13.13
N VAL A 1021 -12.63 23.41 -13.56
CA VAL A 1021 -11.62 22.42 -13.13
C VAL A 1021 -10.30 22.71 -13.88
N PRO A 1022 -9.15 22.82 -13.19
CA PRO A 1022 -7.87 23.04 -13.85
C PRO A 1022 -7.41 21.78 -14.60
N PHE A 1023 -6.96 21.96 -15.84
CA PHE A 1023 -6.41 20.89 -16.69
C PHE A 1023 -5.41 21.47 -17.70
N SER A 1024 -4.67 20.61 -18.37
CA SER A 1024 -3.71 20.95 -19.42
C SER A 1024 -4.38 20.93 -20.80
N GLU A 1025 -4.43 22.08 -21.50
CA GLU A 1025 -5.13 22.16 -22.80
C GLU A 1025 -4.54 21.23 -23.88
N SER A 1026 -3.24 20.95 -23.81
CA SER A 1026 -2.55 20.03 -24.74
C SER A 1026 -2.88 18.56 -24.50
N LEU A 1027 -3.47 18.20 -23.36
CA LEU A 1027 -3.68 16.79 -23.00
C LEU A 1027 -4.73 16.12 -23.89
N ALA A 1028 -5.78 16.83 -24.29
CA ALA A 1028 -6.83 16.26 -25.13
C ALA A 1028 -6.30 15.78 -26.49
N ALA A 1029 -5.24 16.43 -27.00
CA ALA A 1029 -4.53 15.99 -28.20
C ALA A 1029 -3.50 14.88 -27.93
N ASN A 1030 -2.95 14.81 -26.72
CA ASN A 1030 -1.80 13.96 -26.36
C ASN A 1030 -2.08 13.05 -25.14
N VAL A 1031 -3.28 12.47 -25.03
CA VAL A 1031 -3.62 11.54 -23.93
C VAL A 1031 -2.66 10.34 -23.89
N THR A 1032 -2.16 9.93 -25.05
CA THR A 1032 -1.19 8.84 -25.20
C THR A 1032 0.11 9.11 -24.43
N ALA A 1033 0.69 10.31 -24.59
CA ALA A 1033 1.95 10.70 -23.96
C ALA A 1033 1.85 10.88 -22.44
N PHE A 1034 0.64 11.11 -21.90
CA PHE A 1034 0.41 11.21 -20.47
C PHE A 1034 0.35 9.85 -19.77
N LEU A 1035 -0.23 8.86 -20.45
CA LEU A 1035 -0.41 7.51 -19.90
C LEU A 1035 0.83 6.64 -20.05
N VAL A 1036 1.55 6.76 -21.17
CA VAL A 1036 2.67 5.87 -21.51
C VAL A 1036 3.83 6.67 -22.09
N THR A 1037 5.06 6.21 -21.83
CA THR A 1037 6.27 6.85 -22.36
C THR A 1037 6.53 6.44 -23.81
N GLU A 1038 7.20 7.29 -24.58
CA GLU A 1038 7.56 6.98 -25.97
C GLU A 1038 8.46 5.73 -26.10
N ALA A 1039 9.28 5.45 -25.08
CA ALA A 1039 10.11 4.25 -25.03
C ALA A 1039 9.26 2.97 -25.01
N THR A 1040 8.22 2.93 -24.17
CA THR A 1040 7.29 1.80 -24.11
C THR A 1040 6.49 1.65 -25.41
N VAL A 1041 6.09 2.75 -26.04
CA VAL A 1041 5.43 2.70 -27.37
C VAL A 1041 6.39 2.15 -28.43
N GLY A 1042 7.67 2.54 -28.39
CA GLY A 1042 8.72 1.98 -29.25
C GLY A 1042 8.87 0.48 -29.07
N GLU A 1043 8.85 0.01 -27.82
CA GLU A 1043 8.90 -1.42 -27.50
C GLU A 1043 7.67 -2.18 -28.03
N TRP A 1044 6.45 -1.63 -27.89
CA TRP A 1044 5.25 -2.25 -28.44
C TRP A 1044 5.31 -2.37 -29.95
N ARG A 1045 5.89 -1.39 -30.65
CA ARG A 1045 6.12 -1.47 -32.09
C ARG A 1045 7.08 -2.60 -32.45
N LEU A 1046 8.15 -2.80 -31.67
CA LEU A 1046 9.05 -3.94 -31.83
C LEU A 1046 8.33 -5.28 -31.58
N GLN A 1047 7.37 -5.30 -30.66
CA GLN A 1047 6.51 -6.45 -30.36
C GLN A 1047 5.40 -6.68 -31.41
N GLY A 1048 5.31 -5.85 -32.46
CA GLY A 1048 4.37 -6.01 -33.56
C GLY A 1048 3.09 -5.16 -33.49
N LEU A 1049 3.01 -4.18 -32.58
CA LEU A 1049 1.92 -3.21 -32.56
C LEU A 1049 2.04 -2.23 -33.74
N PRO A 1050 0.97 -1.99 -34.53
CA PRO A 1050 1.00 -1.03 -35.62
C PRO A 1050 1.31 0.41 -35.16
N THR A 1051 1.83 1.23 -36.08
CA THR A 1051 2.31 2.60 -35.78
C THR A 1051 1.22 3.65 -35.72
N ASP A 1052 -0.02 3.32 -36.04
CA ASP A 1052 -1.14 4.27 -36.03
C ASP A 1052 -1.60 4.62 -34.60
N ASP A 1053 -2.24 5.78 -34.47
CA ASP A 1053 -2.69 6.30 -33.18
C ASP A 1053 -3.76 5.41 -32.53
N LEU A 1054 -4.63 4.78 -33.33
CA LEU A 1054 -5.70 3.92 -32.82
C LEU A 1054 -5.11 2.66 -32.18
N SER A 1055 -4.13 2.04 -32.83
CA SER A 1055 -3.39 0.88 -32.31
C SER A 1055 -2.62 1.24 -31.03
N THR A 1056 -1.96 2.40 -31.01
CA THR A 1056 -1.28 2.90 -29.80
C THR A 1056 -2.27 3.08 -28.65
N GLN A 1057 -3.42 3.70 -28.91
CA GLN A 1057 -4.50 3.86 -27.93
C GLN A 1057 -5.08 2.52 -27.44
N ASN A 1058 -5.24 1.54 -28.33
CA ASN A 1058 -5.68 0.19 -27.96
C ASN A 1058 -4.65 -0.48 -27.06
N GLY A 1059 -3.35 -0.37 -27.38
CA GLY A 1059 -2.27 -0.89 -26.54
C GLY A 1059 -2.28 -0.29 -25.13
N ILE A 1060 -2.58 1.01 -25.01
CA ILE A 1060 -2.76 1.68 -23.71
C ILE A 1060 -3.94 1.08 -22.96
N ILE A 1061 -5.10 0.93 -23.58
CA ILE A 1061 -6.29 0.37 -22.94
C ILE A 1061 -6.03 -1.07 -22.47
N VAL A 1062 -5.33 -1.89 -23.27
CA VAL A 1062 -4.99 -3.27 -22.88
C VAL A 1062 -4.08 -3.32 -21.66
N THR A 1063 -3.13 -2.39 -21.55
CA THR A 1063 -2.10 -2.43 -20.50
C THR A 1063 -2.47 -1.69 -19.23
N THR A 1064 -3.31 -0.65 -19.33
CA THR A 1064 -3.58 0.27 -18.20
C THR A 1064 -5.05 0.29 -17.77
N ALA A 1065 -5.99 -0.26 -18.55
CA ALA A 1065 -7.37 -0.26 -18.13
C ALA A 1065 -7.58 -1.13 -16.88
N PRO A 1066 -8.45 -0.72 -15.95
CA PRO A 1066 -8.72 -1.46 -14.72
C PRO A 1066 -9.45 -2.80 -14.95
N ARG A 1067 -9.94 -3.04 -16.16
CA ARG A 1067 -10.66 -4.26 -16.55
C ARG A 1067 -9.97 -4.86 -17.76
N TYR A 1068 -9.82 -6.18 -17.76
CA TYR A 1068 -9.33 -6.92 -18.92
C TYR A 1068 -10.26 -6.69 -20.12
N PRO A 1069 -9.77 -6.08 -21.21
CA PRO A 1069 -10.61 -5.80 -22.37
C PRO A 1069 -10.79 -7.05 -23.23
N LEU A 1070 -11.99 -7.20 -23.80
CA LEU A 1070 -12.23 -8.14 -24.88
C LEU A 1070 -11.72 -7.52 -26.19
N LEU A 1071 -10.77 -8.19 -26.84
CA LEU A 1071 -10.22 -7.72 -28.11
C LEU A 1071 -11.13 -8.13 -29.27
N VAL A 1072 -11.62 -7.14 -30.01
CA VAL A 1072 -12.31 -7.34 -31.29
C VAL A 1072 -11.27 -7.22 -32.40
N ASP A 1073 -10.63 -8.34 -32.71
CA ASP A 1073 -9.45 -8.38 -33.59
C ASP A 1073 -9.67 -9.30 -34.81
N PRO A 1074 -10.37 -8.81 -35.85
CA PRO A 1074 -10.60 -9.60 -37.06
C PRO A 1074 -9.32 -9.84 -37.88
N GLN A 1075 -8.24 -9.09 -37.63
CA GLN A 1075 -6.97 -9.19 -38.36
C GLN A 1075 -5.93 -10.04 -37.62
N GLY A 1076 -6.19 -10.42 -36.36
CA GLY A 1076 -5.26 -11.18 -35.52
C GLY A 1076 -4.03 -10.39 -35.02
N GLN A 1077 -3.98 -9.07 -35.24
CA GLN A 1077 -2.82 -8.23 -34.90
C GLN A 1077 -2.64 -8.08 -33.39
N GLY A 1078 -3.73 -7.85 -32.65
CA GLY A 1078 -3.72 -7.76 -31.20
C GLY A 1078 -3.33 -9.09 -30.55
N GLY A 1079 -3.81 -10.21 -31.11
CA GLY A 1079 -3.41 -11.55 -30.66
C GLY A 1079 -1.91 -11.81 -30.83
N VAL A 1080 -1.34 -11.46 -31.99
CA VAL A 1080 0.11 -11.57 -32.25
C VAL A 1080 0.92 -10.67 -31.32
N TRP A 1081 0.49 -9.42 -31.14
CA TRP A 1081 1.18 -8.47 -30.27
C TRP A 1081 1.22 -8.96 -28.81
N ILE A 1082 0.11 -9.47 -28.26
CA ILE A 1082 0.09 -10.00 -26.88
C ILE A 1082 0.99 -11.23 -26.74
N LYS A 1083 1.00 -12.13 -27.74
CA LYS A 1083 1.89 -13.30 -27.72
C LYS A 1083 3.35 -12.91 -27.65
N ASN A 1084 3.77 -11.93 -28.45
CA ASN A 1084 5.16 -11.44 -28.44
C ASN A 1084 5.48 -10.65 -27.16
N LYS A 1085 4.52 -9.88 -26.64
CA LYS A 1085 4.68 -9.07 -25.43
C LYS A 1085 4.89 -9.93 -24.18
N GLU A 1086 4.11 -11.00 -24.05
CA GLU A 1086 4.09 -11.87 -22.87
C GLU A 1086 4.91 -13.16 -23.07
N GLU A 1087 5.74 -13.24 -24.12
CA GLU A 1087 6.55 -14.42 -24.44
C GLU A 1087 7.50 -14.79 -23.30
N GLN A 1088 8.09 -13.79 -22.63
CA GLN A 1088 8.99 -13.98 -21.49
C GLN A 1088 8.28 -14.36 -20.19
N ASN A 1089 6.94 -14.21 -20.13
CA ASN A 1089 6.12 -14.43 -18.94
C ASN A 1089 5.38 -15.79 -18.97
N ASP A 1090 5.81 -16.73 -19.82
CA ASP A 1090 5.20 -18.04 -20.00
C ASP A 1090 3.68 -17.97 -20.32
N LEU A 1091 3.30 -17.12 -21.27
CA LEU A 1091 1.92 -16.97 -21.73
C LEU A 1091 1.29 -18.32 -22.10
N LYS A 1092 0.21 -18.69 -21.41
CA LYS A 1092 -0.62 -19.84 -21.79
C LYS A 1092 -1.70 -19.39 -22.77
N VAL A 1093 -1.64 -19.90 -23.99
CA VAL A 1093 -2.68 -19.70 -25.01
C VAL A 1093 -3.62 -20.90 -25.00
N THR A 1094 -4.91 -20.67 -24.87
CA THR A 1094 -5.92 -21.73 -24.88
C THR A 1094 -7.23 -21.24 -25.51
N THR A 1095 -8.09 -22.17 -25.87
CA THR A 1095 -9.48 -21.87 -26.27
C THR A 1095 -10.44 -22.41 -25.20
N LEU A 1096 -11.67 -21.90 -25.16
CA LEU A 1096 -12.71 -22.40 -24.24
C LEU A 1096 -13.06 -23.88 -24.46
N ASN A 1097 -12.84 -24.38 -25.69
CA ASN A 1097 -13.11 -25.76 -26.08
C ASN A 1097 -11.96 -26.72 -25.74
N ASN A 1098 -10.83 -26.23 -25.25
CA ASN A 1098 -9.71 -27.08 -24.86
C ASN A 1098 -10.07 -27.94 -23.65
N LYS A 1099 -9.90 -29.26 -23.75
CA LYS A 1099 -10.17 -30.21 -22.64
C LYS A 1099 -9.33 -29.89 -21.39
N ARG A 1100 -8.13 -29.33 -21.57
CA ARG A 1100 -7.23 -28.91 -20.49
C ARG A 1100 -7.43 -27.46 -20.05
N PHE A 1101 -8.42 -26.73 -20.58
CA PHE A 1101 -8.68 -25.33 -20.23
C PHE A 1101 -8.72 -25.09 -18.72
N ARG A 1102 -9.41 -25.96 -17.97
CA ARG A 1102 -9.50 -25.86 -16.51
C ARG A 1102 -8.15 -26.00 -15.82
N ALA A 1103 -7.33 -26.97 -16.24
CA ALA A 1103 -5.98 -27.14 -15.71
C ALA A 1103 -5.11 -25.93 -16.05
N HIS A 1104 -5.18 -25.42 -17.28
CA HIS A 1104 -4.47 -24.20 -17.68
C HIS A 1104 -4.90 -22.97 -16.88
N LEU A 1105 -6.19 -22.84 -16.59
CA LEU A 1105 -6.73 -21.77 -15.76
C LEU A 1105 -6.29 -21.89 -14.29
N GLU A 1106 -6.36 -23.10 -13.72
CA GLU A 1106 -5.90 -23.38 -12.35
C GLU A 1106 -4.39 -23.13 -12.23
N ASP A 1107 -3.59 -23.60 -13.19
CA ASP A 1107 -2.15 -23.31 -13.23
C ASP A 1107 -1.88 -21.81 -13.34
N ALA A 1108 -2.60 -21.10 -14.21
CA ALA A 1108 -2.43 -19.66 -14.41
C ALA A 1108 -2.78 -18.87 -13.14
N LEU A 1109 -3.85 -19.26 -12.44
CA LEU A 1109 -4.24 -18.65 -11.16
C LEU A 1109 -3.24 -18.96 -10.04
N ASN A 1110 -2.73 -20.20 -9.96
CA ASN A 1110 -1.83 -20.62 -8.90
C ASN A 1110 -0.40 -20.10 -9.08
N LEU A 1111 0.08 -20.04 -10.32
CA LEU A 1111 1.47 -19.65 -10.66
C LEU A 1111 1.58 -18.20 -11.13
N GLY A 1112 0.46 -17.53 -11.38
CA GLY A 1112 0.43 -16.15 -11.86
C GLY A 1112 0.77 -15.98 -13.35
N TYR A 1113 0.63 -17.03 -14.16
CA TYR A 1113 0.91 -16.95 -15.60
C TYR A 1113 -0.17 -16.17 -16.36
N PRO A 1114 0.20 -15.32 -17.33
CA PRO A 1114 -0.74 -14.72 -18.25
C PRO A 1114 -1.49 -15.81 -19.03
N LEU A 1115 -2.81 -15.65 -19.18
CA LEU A 1115 -3.67 -16.57 -19.94
C LEU A 1115 -4.37 -15.79 -21.06
N LEU A 1116 -4.11 -16.17 -22.30
CA LEU A 1116 -4.84 -15.66 -23.47
C LEU A 1116 -5.89 -16.69 -23.89
N ILE A 1117 -7.14 -16.22 -23.99
CA ILE A 1117 -8.27 -17.02 -24.47
C ILE A 1117 -8.65 -16.54 -25.86
N GLU A 1118 -8.48 -17.41 -26.85
CA GLU A 1118 -8.85 -17.18 -28.25
C GLU A 1118 -10.24 -17.70 -28.60
#